data_AF-A0A7M3Z113-F1
#
_entry.id   AF-A0A7M3Z113-F1
#
_cell.length_a   1.000
_cell.length_b   1.000
_cell.length_c   1.000
_cell.angle_alpha   90.00
_cell.angle_beta   90.00
_cell.angle_gamma   90.00
#
_symmetry.space_group_name_H-M   'P 1'
#
loop_
_entity.id
_entity.type
_entity.pdbx_description
1 polymer ?
#
loop_
_entity_poly.entity_id
_entity_poly.type
_entity_poly.pdbx_seq_one_letter_code
_entity_poly.pdbx_strand_id
1 'polypeptide(L)'
;MKLGHQGDRLGARRQRALSMVFLMVLMSMGPLLTTPVVSAHAEPSGVTWPLEGSNDTGWVTLDALGAVPETGQRASADWDLAFAPGAELSNVTLEIRASGENGMTIQEPQLVIDGLGTSLLDWRGLGVLGEANAFTTGETYAGRLNPNSNSGAGWDLPSDAEITKMVIEALSPADPLVSLTPFDFEVRSQAVNPETGLLYLAVNDQLLVLNANNNPPVIDVYDYENEGGVLDTVMDSSSGVLHLLMGDGTFRALQTADSSFITPLADGDFEQFLMTSAGEVFAANQQGLSEWNGAAWSVVSSIATTEGAQPLAMIEVGGVVYAAFDGVGVLRYNANTGSSLAAWSSANNLHSDTVTHMTTSGNQLLLGSPDNGLARFDYVAGFWLSTWNSGNWLASDFIAGLARVGPTLFILNGDSLHTYNTTNGVFSTTYALTTLGLADDGASLLHWPSNGLASPAVEALLVDDGSGNLIHLSPNQVPFIEGNMLLASAPSTDDLTALVELDNMLYVGTADNSMKLLRYDIAQSAWMAPWTLSDNVLDMVVGPSAQQGTSSLFVAMEGTPSVVEIDTNGNTIQSYDGTSGCYPSSTTVLDVAVNADSVVFSLESGVFVHFDRATAGCTAYDTTNGLPTSFVGDVALFDTTAYMATENKGLLRYDITNDTWLEPWGSTGINGVNNAPVAMVGDILHLGLQGYGVVRKDLSTGEILSPLTAGNRGGLLPSDQIYALDTDGANLYIGTQQGARKWDGNQMTSFGQGSSWQTRPQQFFDFAVEASISGGSLYAGTNIGVCKYSIATMGINDCQNVYDGMPNWATYSVGYDSNYVYGGTTSGVGLITKSNFQHDYNWGQDTQTGNAVVEIMGNTAYIGTEGLGVLRYDIANNQWLTPFTEDNGVLDGGNDDVTGLVADIRPNLLWVGGDDGFQLINVTTGGEAYDIERSSSLYNAASAPHDMLIHNNILYYHARTTSDEVSRLDVANLTALSNLDIGAQVGENGGDIVNMEMSGDTLMVSVVSGQWWNSDGSGGIARWNTTTSSWEANILPTGSIDRVTAYESSNGNTWVSWGELKLELYDSNQN
;
A
#
# COMPACT_ATOMS: atom_id res chain seq x y z
N MET A 1 120.28 -57.58 -38.38
CA MET A 1 120.55 -57.59 -39.84
C MET A 1 119.73 -56.44 -40.42
N LYS A 2 120.25 -55.32 -40.90
CA LYS A 2 121.59 -54.87 -41.26
C LYS A 2 121.66 -53.37 -40.91
N LEU A 3 122.80 -52.98 -40.34
CA LEU A 3 123.58 -51.75 -40.55
C LEU A 3 122.82 -50.41 -40.41
N GLY A 4 123.14 -49.55 -39.45
CA GLY A 4 124.48 -49.11 -39.02
C GLY A 4 124.46 -47.57 -39.11
N HIS A 5 124.74 -46.85 -38.02
CA HIS A 5 126.06 -46.21 -37.78
C HIS A 5 126.46 -45.26 -38.91
N GLN A 6 126.94 -44.03 -38.72
CA GLN A 6 127.51 -43.22 -37.63
C GLN A 6 127.57 -41.81 -38.28
N GLY A 7 127.74 -40.65 -37.65
CA GLY A 7 128.22 -40.22 -36.34
C GLY A 7 128.52 -38.70 -36.48
N ASP A 8 128.54 -37.94 -35.38
CA ASP A 8 129.67 -37.07 -34.96
C ASP A 8 129.31 -36.10 -33.80
N ARG A 9 130.25 -36.05 -32.84
CA ARG A 9 130.76 -34.98 -31.95
C ARG A 9 129.87 -33.92 -31.25
N LEU A 10 129.93 -33.99 -29.91
CA LEU A 10 130.26 -32.95 -28.89
C LEU A 10 129.47 -31.63 -28.76
N GLY A 11 128.65 -31.54 -27.70
CA GLY A 11 128.81 -30.56 -26.61
C GLY A 11 128.28 -29.12 -26.73
N ALA A 12 126.97 -28.90 -26.49
CA ALA A 12 126.38 -27.69 -25.87
C ALA A 12 124.82 -27.73 -25.90
N ARG A 13 124.15 -28.74 -25.32
CA ARG A 13 122.66 -28.85 -25.37
C ARG A 13 121.99 -29.48 -24.13
N ARG A 14 122.69 -29.62 -22.98
CA ARG A 14 122.13 -30.35 -21.82
C ARG A 14 121.06 -29.61 -20.99
N GLN A 15 120.84 -28.30 -21.18
CA GLN A 15 119.74 -27.56 -20.54
C GLN A 15 118.44 -27.50 -21.36
N ARG A 16 118.42 -27.97 -22.62
CA ARG A 16 117.19 -27.99 -23.44
C ARG A 16 116.41 -29.31 -23.37
N ALA A 17 117.02 -30.40 -22.89
CA ALA A 17 116.36 -31.70 -22.83
C ALA A 17 115.44 -31.86 -21.61
N LEU A 18 115.81 -31.33 -20.44
CA LEU A 18 114.98 -31.39 -19.22
C LEU A 18 113.72 -30.52 -19.34
N SER A 19 113.84 -29.32 -19.92
CA SER A 19 112.68 -28.44 -20.18
C SER A 19 111.71 -29.04 -21.20
N MET A 20 112.21 -29.80 -22.18
CA MET A 20 111.38 -30.40 -23.23
C MET A 20 110.68 -31.68 -22.74
N VAL A 21 111.32 -32.46 -21.85
CA VAL A 21 110.66 -33.58 -21.16
C VAL A 21 109.59 -33.07 -20.19
N PHE A 22 109.84 -31.97 -19.46
CA PHE A 22 108.85 -31.35 -18.57
C PHE A 22 107.65 -30.79 -19.37
N LEU A 23 107.89 -30.18 -20.54
CA LEU A 23 106.85 -29.75 -21.48
C LEU A 23 106.06 -30.92 -22.07
N MET A 24 106.73 -32.04 -22.42
CA MET A 24 106.06 -33.22 -22.96
C MET A 24 105.21 -33.94 -21.90
N VAL A 25 105.64 -33.97 -20.64
CA VAL A 25 104.86 -34.51 -19.52
C VAL A 25 103.64 -33.62 -19.23
N LEU A 26 103.81 -32.29 -19.19
CA LEU A 26 102.70 -31.33 -19.04
C LEU A 26 101.70 -31.39 -20.22
N MET A 27 102.18 -31.55 -21.45
CA MET A 27 101.31 -31.72 -22.63
C MET A 27 100.57 -33.06 -22.64
N SER A 28 101.15 -34.13 -22.08
CA SER A 28 100.50 -35.44 -21.98
C SER A 28 99.42 -35.54 -20.88
N MET A 29 99.39 -34.60 -19.93
CA MET A 29 98.33 -34.47 -18.92
C MET A 29 97.17 -33.56 -19.36
N GLY A 30 97.29 -32.88 -20.51
CA GLY A 30 96.24 -32.00 -21.05
C GLY A 30 94.86 -32.65 -21.18
N PRO A 31 94.71 -33.89 -21.68
CA PRO A 31 93.39 -34.51 -21.86
C PRO A 31 92.70 -34.98 -20.56
N LEU A 32 93.41 -35.01 -19.43
CA LEU A 32 92.87 -35.42 -18.12
C LEU A 32 92.46 -34.23 -17.23
N LEU A 33 92.78 -32.99 -17.66
CA LEU A 33 92.43 -31.75 -16.96
C LEU A 33 91.42 -30.88 -17.73
N THR A 34 90.95 -31.35 -18.89
CA THR A 34 89.83 -30.75 -19.62
C THR A 34 88.61 -31.67 -19.52
N THR A 35 87.70 -31.37 -18.60
CA THR A 35 86.30 -31.76 -18.80
C THR A 35 85.78 -30.93 -19.97
N PRO A 36 85.22 -31.53 -21.04
CA PRO A 36 84.52 -30.76 -22.04
C PRO A 36 83.21 -30.29 -21.39
N VAL A 37 83.22 -29.09 -20.83
CA VAL A 37 81.98 -28.35 -20.62
C VAL A 37 81.70 -27.71 -21.97
N VAL A 38 81.08 -28.47 -22.87
CA VAL A 38 80.43 -27.87 -24.03
C VAL A 38 79.20 -27.16 -23.49
N SER A 39 79.37 -25.93 -23.01
CA SER A 39 78.27 -24.99 -22.92
C SER A 39 78.10 -24.43 -24.32
N ALA A 40 76.98 -24.74 -24.97
CA ALA A 40 76.70 -24.35 -26.34
C ALA A 40 76.46 -22.84 -26.53
N HIS A 41 76.58 -22.03 -25.47
CA HIS A 41 76.07 -20.65 -25.47
C HIS A 41 77.05 -19.59 -24.97
N ALA A 42 78.36 -19.81 -25.16
CA ALA A 42 79.33 -18.71 -25.20
C ALA A 42 79.88 -18.58 -26.64
N GLU A 43 79.34 -17.66 -27.42
CA GLU A 43 79.82 -17.22 -28.75
C GLU A 43 81.36 -17.03 -28.74
N PRO A 44 82.18 -17.60 -29.67
CA PRO A 44 82.07 -17.36 -31.13
C PRO A 44 82.43 -18.57 -32.06
N SER A 45 81.91 -18.54 -33.29
CA SER A 45 82.30 -19.31 -34.50
C SER A 45 83.09 -20.63 -34.35
N GLY A 46 82.40 -21.77 -34.53
CA GLY A 46 83.07 -23.07 -34.73
C GLY A 46 82.45 -24.28 -34.02
N VAL A 47 81.21 -24.20 -33.54
CA VAL A 47 80.56 -25.31 -32.83
C VAL A 47 80.25 -26.47 -33.80
N THR A 48 80.81 -27.65 -33.53
CA THR A 48 80.43 -28.91 -34.19
C THR A 48 79.39 -29.61 -33.33
N TRP A 49 78.14 -29.65 -33.81
CA TRP A 49 77.05 -30.33 -33.13
C TRP A 49 77.16 -31.86 -33.30
N PRO A 50 77.07 -32.67 -32.23
CA PRO A 50 76.98 -34.13 -32.35
C PRO A 50 75.67 -34.54 -33.05
N LEU A 51 75.70 -35.68 -33.78
CA LEU A 51 74.55 -36.19 -34.58
C LEU A 51 73.31 -36.58 -33.74
N GLU A 52 73.46 -36.73 -32.42
CA GLU A 52 72.39 -37.04 -31.47
C GLU A 52 72.78 -36.56 -30.06
N GLY A 53 71.80 -36.09 -29.27
CA GLY A 53 72.00 -35.64 -27.89
C GLY A 53 70.84 -34.76 -27.39
N SER A 54 70.71 -34.64 -26.07
CA SER A 54 69.80 -33.70 -25.40
C SER A 54 70.62 -32.72 -24.57
N ASN A 55 70.26 -31.44 -24.61
CA ASN A 55 70.90 -30.41 -23.78
C ASN A 55 69.84 -29.75 -22.90
N ASP A 56 70.00 -29.86 -21.59
CA ASP A 56 69.19 -29.10 -20.63
C ASP A 56 69.90 -27.76 -20.39
N THR A 57 69.24 -26.66 -20.76
CA THR A 57 69.76 -25.32 -20.56
C THR A 57 69.76 -24.91 -19.09
N GLY A 58 69.06 -25.65 -18.23
CA GLY A 58 68.72 -25.23 -16.88
C GLY A 58 67.83 -23.99 -16.88
N TRP A 59 67.67 -23.39 -15.69
CA TRP A 59 67.04 -22.08 -15.54
C TRP A 59 68.00 -20.99 -16.03
N VAL A 60 67.54 -20.22 -17.03
CA VAL A 60 68.22 -19.02 -17.49
C VAL A 60 67.43 -17.82 -16.99
N THR A 61 68.06 -16.96 -16.19
CA THR A 61 67.47 -15.69 -15.77
C THR A 61 67.77 -14.63 -16.81
N LEU A 62 66.72 -13.96 -17.29
CA LEU A 62 66.81 -12.84 -18.21
C LEU A 62 66.39 -11.58 -17.47
N ASP A 63 67.31 -10.65 -17.27
CA ASP A 63 67.02 -9.35 -16.68
C ASP A 63 66.67 -8.37 -17.80
N ALA A 64 65.39 -8.00 -17.90
CA ALA A 64 64.96 -6.94 -18.79
C ALA A 64 65.45 -5.59 -18.23
N LEU A 65 66.37 -4.92 -18.94
CA LEU A 65 67.00 -3.68 -18.49
C LEU A 65 66.77 -2.56 -19.50
N GLY A 66 66.94 -1.31 -19.05
CA GLY A 66 66.91 -0.13 -19.94
C GLY A 66 65.53 0.48 -20.21
N ALA A 67 64.53 0.22 -19.36
CA ALA A 67 63.29 0.97 -19.38
C ALA A 67 63.52 2.46 -19.04
N VAL A 68 62.86 3.35 -19.77
CA VAL A 68 62.79 4.79 -19.46
C VAL A 68 61.32 5.18 -19.44
N PRO A 69 60.69 5.22 -18.25
CA PRO A 69 59.25 5.49 -18.12
C PRO A 69 58.82 6.82 -18.74
N GLU A 70 59.67 7.86 -18.64
CA GLU A 70 59.35 9.20 -19.13
C GLU A 70 59.22 9.29 -20.66
N THR A 71 59.84 8.34 -21.39
CA THR A 71 59.83 8.30 -22.86
C THR A 71 59.03 7.12 -23.41
N GLY A 72 58.47 6.26 -22.54
CA GLY A 72 57.78 5.03 -22.93
C GLY A 72 58.71 3.95 -23.48
N GLN A 73 60.03 4.08 -23.28
CA GLN A 73 61.00 3.08 -23.71
C GLN A 73 60.88 1.83 -22.82
N ARG A 74 60.56 0.68 -23.43
CA ARG A 74 60.41 -0.61 -22.72
C ARG A 74 61.77 -1.21 -22.38
N ALA A 75 61.86 -1.88 -21.24
CA ALA A 75 62.97 -2.77 -20.94
C ALA A 75 62.85 -4.02 -21.81
N SER A 76 63.98 -4.51 -22.33
CA SER A 76 64.03 -5.74 -23.10
C SER A 76 65.21 -6.60 -22.64
N ALA A 77 65.06 -7.90 -22.82
CA ALA A 77 66.14 -8.86 -22.72
C ALA A 77 65.98 -9.84 -23.88
N ASP A 78 67.05 -10.04 -24.64
CA ASP A 78 67.06 -10.96 -25.76
C ASP A 78 67.70 -12.27 -25.32
N TRP A 79 67.10 -13.38 -25.73
CA TRP A 79 67.62 -14.72 -25.46
C TRP A 79 67.92 -15.43 -26.76
N ASP A 80 69.18 -15.33 -27.20
CA ASP A 80 69.66 -16.01 -28.39
C ASP A 80 70.04 -17.46 -28.07
N LEU A 81 69.17 -18.41 -28.42
CA LEU A 81 69.53 -19.82 -28.49
C LEU A 81 69.86 -20.25 -29.92
N ALA A 82 71.12 -20.65 -30.13
CA ALA A 82 71.53 -21.35 -31.33
C ALA A 82 71.27 -22.85 -31.18
N PHE A 83 70.47 -23.44 -32.08
CA PHE A 83 70.26 -24.89 -32.14
C PHE A 83 70.92 -25.48 -33.39
N ALA A 84 71.23 -26.78 -33.35
CA ALA A 84 71.60 -27.52 -34.55
C ALA A 84 70.41 -27.54 -35.54
N PRO A 85 70.63 -27.44 -36.87
CA PRO A 85 69.57 -27.57 -37.86
C PRO A 85 68.82 -28.90 -37.70
N GLY A 86 67.51 -28.84 -37.39
CA GLY A 86 66.66 -30.01 -37.15
C GLY A 86 66.51 -30.45 -35.68
N ALA A 87 67.04 -29.69 -34.71
CA ALA A 87 66.81 -29.94 -33.29
C ALA A 87 65.35 -29.66 -32.90
N GLU A 88 64.79 -30.51 -32.03
CA GLU A 88 63.46 -30.35 -31.45
C GLU A 88 63.56 -29.73 -30.05
N LEU A 89 62.90 -28.59 -29.85
CA LEU A 89 62.67 -28.01 -28.52
C LEU A 89 61.56 -28.81 -27.84
N SER A 90 61.88 -29.53 -26.77
CA SER A 90 60.90 -30.24 -25.95
C SER A 90 60.97 -29.75 -24.51
N ASN A 91 59.82 -29.59 -23.86
CA ASN A 91 59.68 -29.28 -22.44
C ASN A 91 60.20 -27.89 -22.00
N VAL A 92 59.76 -26.83 -22.69
CA VAL A 92 60.04 -25.44 -22.29
C VAL A 92 59.10 -25.01 -21.16
N THR A 93 59.68 -24.66 -20.00
CA THR A 93 58.97 -24.03 -18.88
C THR A 93 59.42 -22.58 -18.72
N LEU A 94 58.46 -21.68 -18.55
CA LEU A 94 58.67 -20.25 -18.31
C LEU A 94 58.11 -19.89 -16.93
N GLU A 95 58.92 -19.21 -16.13
CA GLU A 95 58.47 -18.56 -14.90
C GLU A 95 58.73 -17.05 -15.02
N ILE A 96 57.71 -16.25 -14.72
CA ILE A 96 57.81 -14.79 -14.71
C ILE A 96 57.77 -14.36 -13.25
N ARG A 97 58.83 -13.70 -12.78
CA ARG A 97 58.91 -13.22 -11.41
C ARG A 97 58.30 -11.82 -11.32
N ALA A 98 57.05 -11.75 -10.88
CA ALA A 98 56.41 -10.51 -10.43
C ALA A 98 55.89 -10.69 -8.99
N SER A 99 56.06 -9.69 -8.15
CA SER A 99 55.65 -9.66 -6.74
C SER A 99 55.33 -8.22 -6.34
N GLY A 100 54.03 -7.91 -6.23
CA GLY A 100 53.56 -6.60 -5.76
C GLY A 100 54.06 -6.26 -4.36
N GLU A 101 54.16 -7.25 -3.45
CA GLU A 101 54.68 -7.07 -2.09
C GLU A 101 56.12 -6.51 -2.07
N ASN A 102 56.96 -6.94 -3.01
CA ASN A 102 58.35 -6.51 -3.12
C ASN A 102 58.53 -5.34 -4.13
N GLY A 103 57.44 -4.73 -4.60
CA GLY A 103 57.46 -3.68 -5.63
C GLY A 103 57.99 -4.16 -6.98
N MET A 104 57.98 -5.47 -7.25
CA MET A 104 58.49 -6.08 -8.47
C MET A 104 57.33 -6.30 -9.43
N THR A 105 56.98 -5.28 -10.20
CA THR A 105 55.85 -5.31 -11.13
C THR A 105 56.34 -5.11 -12.57
N ILE A 106 55.57 -5.60 -13.55
CA ILE A 106 55.94 -5.49 -14.96
C ILE A 106 54.73 -4.95 -15.73
N GLN A 107 54.86 -3.78 -16.34
CA GLN A 107 53.79 -3.20 -17.15
C GLN A 107 53.75 -3.85 -18.54
N GLU A 108 52.64 -4.51 -18.86
CA GLU A 108 52.37 -5.12 -20.17
C GLU A 108 53.52 -5.98 -20.76
N PRO A 109 54.03 -7.01 -20.03
CA PRO A 109 55.09 -7.86 -20.54
C PRO A 109 54.71 -8.56 -21.84
N GLN A 110 55.69 -8.69 -22.71
CA GLN A 110 55.54 -9.44 -23.95
C GLN A 110 56.76 -10.33 -24.15
N LEU A 111 56.52 -11.61 -24.44
CA LEU A 111 57.53 -12.55 -24.91
C LEU A 111 57.21 -12.93 -26.35
N VAL A 112 58.16 -12.69 -27.25
CA VAL A 112 58.03 -12.97 -28.68
C VAL A 112 59.19 -13.81 -29.17
N ILE A 113 58.94 -14.67 -30.16
CA ILE A 113 60.02 -15.35 -30.88
C ILE A 113 60.35 -14.50 -32.11
N ASP A 114 61.58 -14.00 -32.17
CA ASP A 114 62.05 -13.23 -33.31
C ASP A 114 62.05 -14.10 -34.59
N GLY A 115 61.60 -13.51 -35.71
CA GLY A 115 61.53 -14.16 -37.01
C GLY A 115 60.34 -15.12 -37.27
N LEU A 116 59.53 -15.50 -36.26
CA LEU A 116 58.35 -16.37 -36.46
C LEU A 116 56.99 -15.65 -36.37
N GLY A 117 56.96 -14.41 -35.87
CA GLY A 117 55.73 -13.62 -35.75
C GLY A 117 54.73 -14.13 -34.70
N THR A 118 55.14 -15.06 -33.83
CA THR A 118 54.33 -15.64 -32.75
C THR A 118 54.79 -15.13 -31.38
N SER A 119 53.84 -14.64 -30.58
CA SER A 119 54.05 -14.28 -29.18
C SER A 119 53.83 -15.50 -28.29
N LEU A 120 54.77 -15.78 -27.38
CA LEU A 120 54.64 -16.84 -26.38
C LEU A 120 53.88 -16.36 -25.13
N LEU A 121 53.94 -15.06 -24.84
CA LEU A 121 53.16 -14.38 -23.82
C LEU A 121 52.86 -12.97 -24.33
N ASP A 122 51.58 -12.57 -24.32
CA ASP A 122 51.16 -11.22 -24.68
C ASP A 122 50.25 -10.66 -23.58
N TRP A 123 50.79 -9.78 -22.73
CA TRP A 123 50.06 -9.08 -21.66
C TRP A 123 49.69 -7.64 -22.03
N ARG A 124 49.75 -7.29 -23.32
CA ARG A 124 49.43 -5.92 -23.76
C ARG A 124 47.94 -5.65 -23.57
N GLY A 125 47.61 -4.46 -23.03
CA GLY A 125 46.23 -4.08 -22.72
C GLY A 125 45.64 -4.68 -21.44
N LEU A 126 46.39 -5.52 -20.71
CA LEU A 126 45.97 -6.16 -19.45
C LEU A 126 46.57 -5.50 -18.21
N GLY A 127 47.17 -4.30 -18.36
CA GLY A 127 47.71 -3.53 -17.25
C GLY A 127 49.04 -4.07 -16.69
N VAL A 128 49.25 -3.87 -15.40
CA VAL A 128 50.49 -4.22 -14.69
C VAL A 128 50.41 -5.67 -14.21
N LEU A 129 51.36 -6.51 -14.63
CA LEU A 129 51.50 -7.86 -14.13
C LEU A 129 52.17 -7.82 -12.74
N GLY A 130 51.50 -8.38 -11.73
CA GLY A 130 51.99 -8.46 -10.35
C GLY A 130 51.38 -7.45 -9.37
N GLU A 131 50.41 -6.63 -9.80
CA GLU A 131 49.74 -5.60 -9.00
C GLU A 131 48.28 -5.42 -9.44
N ALA A 132 47.38 -5.15 -8.50
CA ALA A 132 45.97 -4.80 -8.76
C ALA A 132 45.52 -3.74 -7.73
N ASN A 133 45.27 -2.51 -8.19
CA ASN A 133 44.99 -1.35 -7.32
C ASN A 133 43.55 -0.84 -7.41
N ALA A 134 42.71 -1.46 -8.22
CA ALA A 134 41.39 -0.97 -8.58
C ALA A 134 40.42 -2.13 -8.73
N PHE A 135 39.12 -1.88 -8.53
CA PHE A 135 38.08 -2.86 -8.86
C PHE A 135 38.06 -3.10 -10.38
N THR A 136 37.48 -4.22 -10.83
CA THR A 136 37.26 -4.53 -12.26
C THR A 136 36.52 -3.40 -13.00
N THR A 137 35.77 -2.57 -12.26
CA THR A 137 35.04 -1.40 -12.77
C THR A 137 35.83 -0.09 -12.80
N GLY A 138 37.01 -0.02 -12.17
CA GLY A 138 37.82 1.20 -12.05
C GLY A 138 38.36 1.46 -10.64
N GLU A 139 39.07 2.59 -10.46
CA GLU A 139 39.69 2.99 -9.18
C GLU A 139 38.66 3.27 -8.07
N THR A 140 37.46 3.70 -8.45
CA THR A 140 36.33 3.91 -7.55
C THR A 140 35.14 3.06 -7.99
N TYR A 141 34.51 2.39 -7.03
CA TYR A 141 33.25 1.69 -7.23
C TYR A 141 32.13 2.50 -6.58
N ALA A 142 31.23 3.05 -7.41
CA ALA A 142 30.04 3.76 -6.94
C ALA A 142 28.81 2.87 -7.16
N GLY A 143 28.13 2.49 -6.07
CA GLY A 143 26.88 1.74 -6.15
C GLY A 143 26.22 1.57 -4.78
N ARG A 144 24.89 1.56 -4.76
CA ARG A 144 24.10 1.39 -3.53
C ARG A 144 24.05 -0.08 -3.12
N LEU A 145 24.08 -0.36 -1.82
CA LEU A 145 23.71 -1.67 -1.31
C LEU A 145 22.20 -1.87 -1.56
N ASN A 146 21.80 -3.04 -2.05
CA ASN A 146 20.39 -3.37 -2.20
C ASN A 146 20.09 -4.78 -1.65
N PRO A 147 19.62 -4.93 -0.40
CA PRO A 147 19.70 -3.99 0.72
C PRO A 147 21.02 -4.08 1.51
N ASN A 148 21.74 -5.20 1.42
CA ASN A 148 22.98 -5.44 2.20
C ASN A 148 24.17 -5.90 1.34
N SER A 149 23.99 -6.01 0.03
CA SER A 149 25.04 -6.49 -0.86
C SER A 149 25.07 -5.68 -2.13
N ASN A 150 26.28 -5.48 -2.64
CA ASN A 150 26.51 -4.97 -3.96
C ASN A 150 27.57 -5.84 -4.65
N SER A 151 27.13 -6.65 -5.61
CA SER A 151 28.00 -7.58 -6.36
C SER A 151 28.74 -6.94 -7.51
N GLY A 152 28.61 -5.61 -7.72
CA GLY A 152 29.28 -4.89 -8.79
C GLY A 152 30.75 -4.55 -8.49
N ALA A 153 31.17 -4.63 -7.22
CA ALA A 153 32.54 -4.41 -6.80
C ALA A 153 33.31 -5.73 -6.74
N GLY A 154 34.35 -5.90 -7.55
CA GLY A 154 35.18 -7.12 -7.56
C GLY A 154 36.58 -6.87 -8.10
N TRP A 155 37.49 -7.82 -7.87
CA TRP A 155 38.82 -7.88 -8.49
C TRP A 155 38.95 -9.17 -9.29
N ASP A 156 39.53 -9.09 -10.48
CA ASP A 156 39.93 -10.28 -11.23
C ASP A 156 41.32 -10.73 -10.75
N LEU A 157 41.36 -11.81 -9.97
CA LEU A 157 42.60 -12.39 -9.44
C LEU A 157 42.96 -13.69 -10.18
N PRO A 158 44.23 -13.92 -10.53
CA PRO A 158 44.69 -15.21 -11.05
C PRO A 158 44.43 -16.36 -10.08
N SER A 159 44.37 -17.60 -10.58
CA SER A 159 44.35 -18.78 -9.70
C SER A 159 45.60 -18.79 -8.82
N ASP A 160 45.43 -19.06 -7.53
CA ASP A 160 46.48 -19.07 -6.50
C ASP A 160 47.03 -17.70 -6.07
N ALA A 161 46.38 -16.59 -6.45
CA ALA A 161 46.69 -15.27 -5.89
C ALA A 161 46.22 -15.14 -4.44
N GLU A 162 47.08 -14.59 -3.57
CA GLU A 162 46.78 -14.31 -2.17
C GLU A 162 46.70 -12.78 -1.94
N ILE A 163 45.60 -12.31 -1.34
CA ILE A 163 45.46 -10.91 -0.91
C ILE A 163 46.14 -10.77 0.45
N THR A 164 47.33 -10.16 0.49
CA THR A 164 48.10 -9.98 1.73
C THR A 164 47.68 -8.75 2.53
N LYS A 165 47.09 -7.75 1.88
CA LYS A 165 46.54 -6.54 2.52
C LYS A 165 45.36 -6.01 1.72
N MET A 166 44.26 -5.70 2.42
CA MET A 166 43.07 -5.04 1.88
C MET A 166 42.71 -3.88 2.81
N VAL A 167 42.57 -2.67 2.26
CA VAL A 167 42.08 -1.49 2.98
C VAL A 167 40.76 -1.10 2.33
N ILE A 168 39.68 -1.08 3.12
CA ILE A 168 38.35 -0.68 2.66
C ILE A 168 38.01 0.59 3.42
N GLU A 169 37.79 1.68 2.68
CA GLU A 169 37.12 2.87 3.19
C GLU A 169 35.63 2.70 2.93
N ALA A 170 34.85 2.49 3.99
CA ALA A 170 33.40 2.40 3.92
C ALA A 170 32.83 3.69 4.49
N LEU A 171 32.23 4.49 3.60
CA LEU A 171 31.48 5.68 3.96
C LEU A 171 30.04 5.29 4.29
N SER A 172 29.32 6.17 4.98
CA SER A 172 27.87 6.05 5.21
C SER A 172 27.11 7.20 4.52
N PRO A 173 27.07 7.23 3.17
CA PRO A 173 26.35 8.28 2.47
C PRO A 173 24.88 8.27 2.85
N ALA A 174 24.32 9.45 3.07
CA ALA A 174 22.92 9.62 3.42
C ALA A 174 22.20 10.40 2.33
N ASP A 175 20.99 9.95 2.00
CA ASP A 175 20.05 10.77 1.25
C ASP A 175 19.49 11.88 2.16
N PRO A 176 18.90 12.95 1.59
CA PRO A 176 18.31 14.02 2.37
C PRO A 176 17.27 13.49 3.37
N LEU A 177 17.17 14.11 4.55
CA LEU A 177 16.16 13.75 5.53
C LEU A 177 14.76 14.12 5.01
N VAL A 178 13.80 13.22 5.18
CA VAL A 178 12.42 13.44 4.73
C VAL A 178 11.50 13.27 5.91
N SER A 179 10.81 14.34 6.30
CA SER A 179 9.82 14.32 7.36
C SER A 179 8.41 14.35 6.78
N LEU A 180 7.47 13.65 7.42
CA LEU A 180 6.04 13.70 7.10
C LEU A 180 5.27 14.70 7.98
N THR A 181 5.97 15.37 8.89
CA THR A 181 5.49 16.48 9.72
C THR A 181 6.40 17.69 9.51
N PRO A 182 5.97 18.92 9.83
CA PRO A 182 6.85 20.07 9.80
C PRO A 182 8.15 19.80 10.55
N PHE A 183 9.25 20.23 9.94
CA PHE A 183 10.60 20.01 10.45
C PHE A 183 11.39 21.31 10.28
N ASP A 184 12.03 21.74 11.35
CA ASP A 184 12.85 22.95 11.38
C ASP A 184 14.32 22.55 11.21
N PHE A 185 14.90 22.85 10.05
CA PHE A 185 16.28 22.53 9.73
C PHE A 185 17.19 23.61 10.33
N GLU A 186 17.84 23.31 11.44
CA GLU A 186 18.67 24.26 12.16
C GLU A 186 20.16 23.97 11.93
N VAL A 187 20.86 24.87 11.25
CA VAL A 187 22.33 24.83 11.19
C VAL A 187 22.92 25.53 12.41
N ARG A 188 23.61 24.77 13.28
CA ARG A 188 24.19 25.29 14.53
C ARG A 188 25.63 25.76 14.36
N SER A 189 26.45 25.01 13.62
CA SER A 189 27.86 25.33 13.42
C SER A 189 28.41 24.68 12.15
N GLN A 190 29.54 25.19 11.66
CA GLN A 190 30.22 24.65 10.48
C GLN A 190 31.74 24.75 10.62
N ALA A 191 32.44 23.79 10.01
CA ALA A 191 33.88 23.82 9.86
C ALA A 191 34.30 23.22 8.52
N VAL A 192 35.29 23.82 7.87
CA VAL A 192 35.87 23.28 6.63
C VAL A 192 37.26 22.73 6.93
N ASN A 193 37.53 21.51 6.48
CA ASN A 193 38.88 20.97 6.52
C ASN A 193 39.77 21.74 5.53
N PRO A 194 40.83 22.42 5.99
CA PRO A 194 41.68 23.24 5.12
C PRO A 194 42.46 22.43 4.08
N GLU A 195 42.73 21.15 4.34
CA GLU A 195 43.52 20.26 3.48
C GLU A 195 42.64 19.51 2.48
N THR A 196 41.57 18.87 2.96
CA THR A 196 40.72 18.01 2.11
C THR A 196 39.59 18.77 1.44
N GLY A 197 39.09 19.84 2.04
CA GLY A 197 37.93 20.59 1.56
C GLY A 197 36.57 20.06 2.02
N LEU A 198 36.54 19.03 2.87
CA LEU A 198 35.30 18.52 3.47
C LEU A 198 34.63 19.59 4.32
N LEU A 199 33.31 19.73 4.17
CA LEU A 199 32.48 20.58 5.01
C LEU A 199 31.84 19.72 6.10
N TYR A 200 32.14 20.04 7.35
CA TYR A 200 31.46 19.51 8.52
C TYR A 200 30.34 20.48 8.89
N LEU A 201 29.12 19.98 8.94
CA LEU A 201 27.92 20.78 9.19
C LEU A 201 27.16 20.19 10.38
N ALA A 202 27.12 20.94 11.48
CA ALA A 202 26.31 20.59 12.64
C ALA A 202 24.87 21.06 12.40
N VAL A 203 23.95 20.10 12.29
CA VAL A 203 22.54 20.33 11.95
C VAL A 203 21.67 19.62 12.96
N ASN A 204 20.76 20.34 13.62
CA ASN A 204 19.93 19.82 14.70
C ASN A 204 20.77 18.96 15.67
N ASP A 205 20.53 17.64 15.67
CA ASP A 205 21.19 16.68 16.55
C ASP A 205 22.29 15.83 15.89
N GLN A 206 22.72 16.22 14.68
CA GLN A 206 23.66 15.46 13.86
C GLN A 206 24.85 16.29 13.39
N LEU A 207 25.95 15.61 13.07
CA LEU A 207 27.06 16.18 12.31
C LEU A 207 27.11 15.52 10.92
N LEU A 208 26.85 16.30 9.89
CA LEU A 208 26.93 15.87 8.49
C LEU A 208 28.34 16.14 7.97
N VAL A 209 28.89 15.19 7.21
CA VAL A 209 30.15 15.36 6.47
C VAL A 209 29.84 15.44 4.99
N LEU A 210 30.14 16.57 4.37
CA LEU A 210 29.80 16.85 2.99
C LEU A 210 31.05 16.91 2.09
N ASN A 211 30.90 16.34 0.90
CA ASN A 211 31.85 16.41 -0.21
C ASN A 211 31.12 16.97 -1.44
N ALA A 212 31.56 18.12 -1.92
CA ALA A 212 30.91 18.83 -3.02
C ALA A 212 30.94 18.08 -4.36
N ASN A 213 31.85 17.11 -4.49
CA ASN A 213 32.05 16.33 -5.70
C ASN A 213 31.37 14.94 -5.64
N ASN A 214 30.57 14.66 -4.60
CA ASN A 214 29.82 13.42 -4.44
C ASN A 214 28.30 13.61 -4.65
N ASN A 215 27.60 12.55 -5.03
CA ASN A 215 26.14 12.54 -5.12
C ASN A 215 25.58 11.24 -4.49
N PRO A 216 24.90 11.30 -3.32
CA PRO A 216 24.54 12.50 -2.57
C PRO A 216 25.77 13.22 -1.98
N PRO A 217 25.68 14.53 -1.68
CA PRO A 217 26.80 15.31 -1.15
C PRO A 217 27.18 14.90 0.28
N VAL A 218 26.23 14.39 1.07
CA VAL A 218 26.48 13.85 2.41
C VAL A 218 27.14 12.47 2.27
N ILE A 219 28.37 12.36 2.75
CA ILE A 219 29.16 11.13 2.69
C ILE A 219 29.21 10.38 4.02
N ASP A 220 28.91 11.05 5.13
CA ASP A 220 28.88 10.47 6.46
C ASP A 220 27.98 11.28 7.40
N VAL A 221 27.43 10.62 8.43
CA VAL A 221 26.54 11.22 9.42
C VAL A 221 26.90 10.69 10.81
N TYR A 222 27.19 11.59 11.74
CA TYR A 222 27.33 11.26 13.15
C TYR A 222 26.07 11.66 13.90
N ASP A 223 25.49 10.70 14.60
CA ASP A 223 24.30 10.90 15.43
C ASP A 223 24.70 11.25 16.87
N TYR A 224 24.22 12.39 17.35
CA TYR A 224 24.45 12.91 18.69
C TYR A 224 23.15 13.29 19.41
N GLU A 225 22.03 12.65 19.07
CA GLU A 225 20.71 12.88 19.71
C GLU A 225 20.78 12.75 21.24
N ASN A 226 21.56 11.78 21.75
CA ASN A 226 21.68 11.54 23.20
C ASN A 226 22.52 12.61 23.92
N GLU A 227 23.31 13.39 23.20
CA GLU A 227 24.14 14.48 23.70
C GLU A 227 23.56 15.86 23.40
N GLY A 228 22.34 15.92 22.86
CA GLY A 228 21.65 17.17 22.52
C GLY A 228 22.20 17.86 21.27
N GLY A 229 22.87 17.11 20.38
CA GLY A 229 23.44 17.61 19.15
C GLY A 229 24.76 18.37 19.31
N VAL A 230 25.34 18.77 18.18
CA VAL A 230 26.57 19.57 18.15
C VAL A 230 26.21 21.05 18.19
N LEU A 231 26.57 21.75 19.26
CA LEU A 231 26.35 23.19 19.40
C LEU A 231 27.39 24.00 18.63
N ASP A 232 28.65 23.57 18.69
CA ASP A 232 29.75 24.33 18.11
C ASP A 232 30.88 23.41 17.63
N THR A 233 31.63 23.86 16.61
CA THR A 233 32.67 23.10 15.93
C THR A 233 33.90 23.98 15.67
N VAL A 234 35.08 23.47 16.02
CA VAL A 234 36.34 24.19 15.81
C VAL A 234 37.36 23.26 15.16
N MET A 235 37.90 23.71 14.03
CA MET A 235 38.95 23.02 13.29
C MET A 235 40.33 23.43 13.79
N ASP A 236 41.02 22.54 14.51
CA ASP A 236 42.46 22.69 14.79
C ASP A 236 43.27 22.19 13.60
N SER A 237 43.47 23.09 12.64
CA SER A 237 44.28 22.85 11.45
C SER A 237 45.75 22.51 11.75
N SER A 238 46.27 22.81 12.94
CA SER A 238 47.67 22.57 13.28
C SER A 238 47.93 21.12 13.72
N SER A 239 46.94 20.49 14.35
CA SER A 239 46.98 19.10 14.81
C SER A 239 46.14 18.14 13.95
N GLY A 240 45.32 18.68 13.04
CA GLY A 240 44.41 17.89 12.19
C GLY A 240 43.24 17.33 12.99
N VAL A 241 42.70 18.10 13.92
CA VAL A 241 41.63 17.67 14.83
C VAL A 241 40.39 18.54 14.65
N LEU A 242 39.23 17.91 14.53
CA LEU A 242 37.93 18.55 14.65
C LEU A 242 37.45 18.42 16.09
N HIS A 243 37.32 19.54 16.78
CA HIS A 243 36.73 19.62 18.12
C HIS A 243 35.25 19.94 18.01
N LEU A 244 34.44 19.26 18.81
CA LEU A 244 33.00 19.44 18.86
C LEU A 244 32.56 19.69 20.31
N LEU A 245 31.66 20.65 20.51
CA LEU A 245 30.96 20.91 21.76
C LEU A 245 29.51 20.42 21.62
N MET A 246 29.08 19.53 22.51
CA MET A 246 27.74 18.96 22.50
C MET A 246 26.74 19.78 23.33
N GLY A 247 25.44 19.57 23.10
CA GLY A 247 24.33 20.19 23.83
C GLY A 247 24.30 19.92 25.33
N ASP A 248 24.84 18.78 25.76
CA ASP A 248 24.96 18.40 27.18
C ASP A 248 26.22 18.96 27.89
N GLY A 249 27.04 19.75 27.18
CA GLY A 249 28.29 20.32 27.67
C GLY A 249 29.51 19.38 27.57
N THR A 250 29.35 18.19 26.97
CA THR A 250 30.49 17.30 26.74
C THR A 250 31.27 17.70 25.49
N PHE A 251 32.58 17.43 25.47
CA PHE A 251 33.42 17.63 24.29
C PHE A 251 33.65 16.31 23.55
N ARG A 252 33.76 16.38 22.23
CA ARG A 252 34.25 15.30 21.36
C ARG A 252 35.39 15.82 20.49
N ALA A 253 36.25 14.91 20.04
CA ALA A 253 37.37 15.24 19.17
C ALA A 253 37.61 14.10 18.17
N LEU A 254 37.78 14.46 16.90
CA LEU A 254 37.96 13.55 15.78
C LEU A 254 39.24 13.92 15.03
N GLN A 255 40.07 12.93 14.71
CA GLN A 255 41.19 13.13 13.80
C GLN A 255 40.65 13.27 12.37
N THR A 256 41.00 14.34 11.67
CA THR A 256 40.44 14.62 10.34
C THR A 256 41.04 13.78 9.21
N ALA A 257 42.12 13.04 9.50
CA ALA A 257 42.80 12.18 8.54
C ALA A 257 42.14 10.81 8.38
N ASP A 258 41.49 10.29 9.43
CA ASP A 258 40.90 8.94 9.45
C ASP A 258 39.59 8.85 10.27
N SER A 259 39.03 9.98 10.69
CA SER A 259 37.82 10.10 11.51
C SER A 259 37.88 9.37 12.86
N SER A 260 39.07 8.98 13.35
CA SER A 260 39.19 8.32 14.64
C SER A 260 38.93 9.27 15.80
N PHE A 261 38.18 8.80 16.81
CA PHE A 261 37.99 9.56 18.04
C PHE A 261 39.29 9.65 18.83
N ILE A 262 39.62 10.87 19.28
CA ILE A 262 40.78 11.13 20.13
C ILE A 262 40.34 11.73 21.47
N THR A 263 41.29 11.87 22.39
CA THR A 263 41.01 12.49 23.71
C THR A 263 40.47 13.92 23.52
N PRO A 264 39.23 14.21 23.96
CA PRO A 264 38.65 15.54 23.84
C PRO A 264 39.20 16.51 24.89
N LEU A 265 38.80 17.78 24.76
CA LEU A 265 38.90 18.75 25.86
C LEU A 265 38.06 18.25 27.06
N ALA A 266 38.33 18.76 28.26
CA ALA A 266 37.51 18.37 29.41
C ALA A 266 36.10 18.94 29.30
N ASP A 267 35.10 18.15 29.69
CA ASP A 267 33.70 18.57 29.70
C ASP A 267 33.45 19.77 30.62
N GLY A 268 32.43 20.55 30.29
CA GLY A 268 31.98 21.68 31.08
C GLY A 268 30.65 22.22 30.57
N ASP A 269 29.91 22.89 31.45
CA ASP A 269 28.64 23.53 31.09
C ASP A 269 28.92 24.77 30.24
N PHE A 270 29.17 24.59 28.93
CA PHE A 270 29.51 25.61 27.94
C PHE A 270 28.60 25.50 26.71
N GLU A 271 28.36 26.63 26.03
CA GLU A 271 27.46 26.71 24.87
C GLU A 271 28.19 27.20 23.59
N GLN A 272 29.38 27.79 23.75
CA GLN A 272 30.25 28.28 22.65
C GLN A 272 31.72 28.09 23.01
N PHE A 273 32.58 27.84 22.02
CA PHE A 273 34.02 27.83 22.25
C PHE A 273 34.83 28.32 21.05
N LEU A 274 36.09 28.66 21.27
CA LEU A 274 37.02 29.02 20.20
C LEU A 274 38.42 28.55 20.53
N MET A 275 39.22 28.36 19.48
CA MET A 275 40.66 28.23 19.57
C MET A 275 41.31 29.45 18.90
N THR A 276 42.18 30.16 19.63
CA THR A 276 42.89 31.32 19.08
C THR A 276 43.95 30.86 18.09
N SER A 277 44.43 31.82 17.27
CA SER A 277 45.57 31.59 16.38
C SER A 277 46.86 31.17 17.09
N ALA A 278 46.96 31.36 18.41
CA ALA A 278 48.08 30.90 19.25
C ALA A 278 47.86 29.50 19.86
N GLY A 279 46.70 28.88 19.64
CA GLY A 279 46.33 27.57 20.19
C GLY A 279 45.71 27.62 21.59
N GLU A 280 45.38 28.81 22.11
CA GLU A 280 44.67 28.95 23.39
C GLU A 280 43.19 28.63 23.17
N VAL A 281 42.56 27.91 24.10
CA VAL A 281 41.15 27.54 23.98
C VAL A 281 40.33 28.32 24.99
N PHE A 282 39.30 28.99 24.50
CA PHE A 282 38.33 29.70 25.32
C PHE A 282 36.95 29.10 25.14
N ALA A 283 36.16 29.04 26.21
CA ALA A 283 34.77 28.60 26.17
C ALA A 283 33.89 29.53 27.00
N ALA A 284 32.64 29.70 26.58
CA ALA A 284 31.69 30.59 27.21
C ALA A 284 30.45 29.83 27.70
N ASN A 285 29.94 30.29 28.83
CA ASN A 285 28.67 29.85 29.42
C ASN A 285 27.99 31.01 30.11
N GLN A 286 26.81 30.77 30.69
CA GLN A 286 26.01 31.84 31.33
C GLN A 286 26.73 32.60 32.46
N GLN A 287 27.85 32.08 32.98
CA GLN A 287 28.66 32.73 34.00
C GLN A 287 29.75 33.63 33.41
N GLY A 288 30.09 33.46 32.12
CA GLY A 288 31.04 34.28 31.38
C GLY A 288 32.02 33.46 30.55
N LEU A 289 33.24 33.98 30.40
CA LEU A 289 34.31 33.41 29.57
C LEU A 289 35.32 32.66 30.44
N SER A 290 35.69 31.46 30.01
CA SER A 290 36.74 30.63 30.60
C SER A 290 37.84 30.29 29.59
N GLU A 291 39.05 30.04 30.08
CA GLU A 291 40.23 29.64 29.31
C GLU A 291 40.72 28.26 29.78
N TRP A 292 41.11 27.40 28.85
CA TRP A 292 41.72 26.11 29.10
C TRP A 292 43.22 26.25 29.32
N ASN A 293 43.70 25.90 30.53
CA ASN A 293 45.12 25.99 30.87
C ASN A 293 45.94 24.71 30.57
N GLY A 294 45.36 23.76 29.84
CA GLY A 294 45.97 22.45 29.57
C GLY A 294 45.61 21.36 30.60
N ALA A 295 44.96 21.71 31.72
CA ALA A 295 44.54 20.75 32.74
C ALA A 295 43.11 20.99 33.27
N ALA A 296 42.66 22.24 33.34
CA ALA A 296 41.32 22.61 33.80
C ALA A 296 40.86 23.94 33.17
N TRP A 297 39.55 24.14 33.13
CA TRP A 297 38.93 25.41 32.76
C TRP A 297 39.10 26.45 33.88
N SER A 298 39.47 27.67 33.52
CA SER A 298 39.60 28.80 34.44
C SER A 298 38.82 30.02 33.96
N VAL A 299 37.98 30.59 34.82
CA VAL A 299 37.18 31.77 34.47
C VAL A 299 38.08 32.99 34.31
N VAL A 300 38.00 33.65 33.15
CA VAL A 300 38.80 34.82 32.77
C VAL A 300 37.97 36.11 32.63
N SER A 301 36.65 35.98 32.50
CA SER A 301 35.71 37.11 32.54
C SER A 301 34.35 36.62 33.05
N SER A 302 33.72 37.35 33.98
CA SER A 302 32.45 36.93 34.59
C SER A 302 31.31 37.90 34.27
N ILE A 303 30.09 37.38 34.15
CA ILE A 303 28.85 38.15 34.01
C ILE A 303 28.20 38.32 35.38
N ALA A 304 27.70 39.53 35.67
CA ALA A 304 27.08 39.84 36.98
C ALA A 304 25.63 39.34 37.10
N THR A 305 24.90 39.29 35.99
CA THR A 305 23.50 38.85 35.90
C THR A 305 23.42 37.69 34.91
N THR A 306 23.29 36.47 35.43
CA THR A 306 23.37 35.24 34.63
C THR A 306 22.01 34.77 34.09
N GLU A 307 20.90 35.34 34.58
CA GLU A 307 19.56 34.97 34.13
C GLU A 307 19.36 35.42 32.68
N GLY A 308 19.27 34.46 31.75
CA GLY A 308 19.11 34.70 30.32
C GLY A 308 20.39 35.07 29.54
N ALA A 309 21.57 34.99 30.16
CA ALA A 309 22.83 35.39 29.53
C ALA A 309 23.48 34.25 28.71
N GLN A 310 22.80 33.74 27.67
CA GLN A 310 23.34 32.65 26.84
C GLN A 310 24.46 33.16 25.91
N PRO A 311 25.63 32.51 25.81
CA PRO A 311 26.61 32.80 24.76
C PRO A 311 26.04 32.53 23.37
N LEU A 312 26.25 33.46 22.44
CA LEU A 312 25.67 33.40 21.09
C LEU A 312 26.72 33.27 19.98
N ALA A 313 27.89 33.88 20.16
CA ALA A 313 28.98 33.83 19.19
C ALA A 313 30.31 34.20 19.84
N MET A 314 31.42 33.67 19.31
CA MET A 314 32.77 34.01 19.74
C MET A 314 33.72 34.21 18.55
N ILE A 315 34.65 35.16 18.65
CA ILE A 315 35.71 35.35 17.64
C ILE A 315 36.99 35.94 18.28
N GLU A 316 38.16 35.57 17.74
CA GLU A 316 39.43 36.23 18.06
C GLU A 316 39.83 37.19 16.94
N VAL A 317 40.10 38.46 17.28
CA VAL A 317 40.61 39.45 16.34
C VAL A 317 41.69 40.31 17.00
N GLY A 318 42.90 40.29 16.44
CA GLY A 318 44.01 41.13 16.93
C GLY A 318 44.49 40.77 18.33
N GLY A 319 44.34 39.50 18.74
CA GLY A 319 44.63 38.98 20.07
C GLY A 319 43.63 39.39 21.15
N VAL A 320 42.43 39.80 20.74
CA VAL A 320 41.29 40.02 21.63
C VAL A 320 40.21 38.99 21.31
N VAL A 321 39.78 38.25 22.32
CA VAL A 321 38.62 37.37 22.27
C VAL A 321 37.37 38.20 22.54
N TYR A 322 36.42 38.15 21.61
CA TYR A 322 35.11 38.74 21.71
C TYR A 322 34.10 37.62 21.91
N ALA A 323 33.30 37.68 22.97
CA ALA A 323 32.25 36.70 23.26
C ALA A 323 30.93 37.44 23.44
N ALA A 324 29.97 37.19 22.56
CA ALA A 324 28.65 37.77 22.58
C ALA A 324 27.68 36.94 23.43
N PHE A 325 26.80 37.62 24.14
CA PHE A 325 25.85 37.02 25.07
C PHE A 325 24.49 37.68 24.92
N ASP A 326 23.42 36.90 24.99
CA ASP A 326 22.06 37.42 24.94
C ASP A 326 21.78 38.38 26.11
N GLY A 327 21.22 39.55 25.80
CA GLY A 327 20.87 40.60 26.78
C GLY A 327 22.05 41.26 27.53
N VAL A 328 23.30 40.86 27.28
CA VAL A 328 24.51 41.37 27.97
C VAL A 328 25.42 42.17 27.02
N GLY A 329 25.41 41.85 25.73
CA GLY A 329 26.32 42.39 24.73
C GLY A 329 27.59 41.56 24.57
N VAL A 330 28.74 42.21 24.36
CA VAL A 330 30.01 41.55 24.00
C VAL A 330 31.07 41.72 25.09
N LEU A 331 31.42 40.61 25.74
CA LEU A 331 32.60 40.51 26.59
C LEU A 331 33.87 40.53 25.74
N ARG A 332 34.93 41.12 26.29
CA ARG A 332 36.21 41.27 25.58
C ARG A 332 37.37 40.87 26.49
N TYR A 333 38.25 40.01 26.00
CA TYR A 333 39.42 39.55 26.74
C TYR A 333 40.67 39.68 25.87
N ASN A 334 41.68 40.40 26.35
CA ASN A 334 42.94 40.53 25.65
C ASN A 334 43.82 39.33 25.99
N ALA A 335 43.94 38.37 25.07
CA ALA A 335 44.72 37.15 25.24
C ALA A 335 46.22 37.47 25.34
N ASN A 336 46.70 38.45 24.58
CA ASN A 336 48.12 38.85 24.62
C ASN A 336 48.57 39.38 25.99
N THR A 337 47.69 40.09 26.72
CA THR A 337 48.01 40.66 28.03
C THR A 337 47.40 39.88 29.20
N GLY A 338 46.59 38.87 28.94
CA GLY A 338 45.89 38.07 29.94
C GLY A 338 44.91 38.89 30.79
N SER A 339 44.14 39.80 30.18
CA SER A 339 43.28 40.74 30.95
C SER A 339 41.95 41.05 30.28
N SER A 340 40.87 41.09 31.06
CA SER A 340 39.53 41.50 30.62
C SER A 340 39.50 42.99 30.24
N LEU A 341 38.83 43.31 29.14
CA LEU A 341 38.54 44.66 28.68
C LEU A 341 37.09 45.03 29.03
N ALA A 342 36.74 46.32 28.93
CA ALA A 342 35.36 46.74 29.16
C ALA A 342 34.39 46.07 28.17
N ALA A 343 33.29 45.49 28.66
CA ALA A 343 32.26 44.93 27.81
C ALA A 343 31.60 46.01 26.93
N TRP A 344 31.12 45.60 25.76
CA TRP A 344 30.29 46.42 24.89
C TRP A 344 28.82 46.05 25.05
N SER A 345 27.95 47.05 25.12
CA SER A 345 26.49 46.92 25.24
C SER A 345 25.82 48.16 24.63
N SER A 346 24.50 48.12 24.49
CA SER A 346 23.65 49.23 24.03
C SER A 346 23.83 50.50 24.90
N ALA A 347 24.24 50.32 26.15
CA ALA A 347 24.59 51.41 27.06
C ALA A 347 25.92 52.12 26.70
N ASN A 348 26.80 51.50 25.92
CA ASN A 348 28.15 52.01 25.67
C ASN A 348 28.70 51.72 24.26
N ASN A 349 27.90 52.02 23.23
CA ASN A 349 28.22 52.10 21.79
C ASN A 349 27.91 50.85 20.94
N LEU A 350 27.48 49.73 21.52
CA LEU A 350 26.99 48.61 20.72
C LEU A 350 25.58 48.90 20.22
N HIS A 351 25.25 48.42 19.02
CA HIS A 351 23.92 48.62 18.44
C HIS A 351 22.81 47.77 19.11
N SER A 352 23.14 46.58 19.60
CA SER A 352 22.22 45.63 20.21
C SER A 352 22.93 44.92 21.37
N ASP A 353 22.17 44.51 22.39
CA ASP A 353 22.68 43.66 23.47
C ASP A 353 22.67 42.16 23.10
N THR A 354 22.16 41.81 21.91
CA THR A 354 22.07 40.45 21.39
C THR A 354 22.80 40.38 20.05
N VAL A 355 24.02 39.85 20.04
CA VAL A 355 24.84 39.67 18.83
C VAL A 355 24.98 38.19 18.54
N THR A 356 24.48 37.74 17.39
CA THR A 356 24.47 36.32 16.99
C THR A 356 25.53 35.98 15.95
N HIS A 357 26.07 36.98 15.25
CA HIS A 357 27.04 36.76 14.18
C HIS A 357 28.24 37.70 14.35
N MET A 358 29.44 37.15 14.28
CA MET A 358 30.68 37.93 14.26
C MET A 358 31.61 37.46 13.15
N THR A 359 32.10 38.38 12.33
CA THR A 359 33.10 38.08 11.30
C THR A 359 33.97 39.30 11.02
N THR A 360 35.00 39.13 10.19
CA THR A 360 35.90 40.22 9.80
C THR A 360 35.81 40.54 8.32
N SER A 361 35.92 41.83 7.99
CA SER A 361 36.05 42.32 6.63
C SER A 361 37.11 43.41 6.57
N GLY A 362 38.31 43.03 6.14
CA GLY A 362 39.48 43.91 6.22
C GLY A 362 39.78 44.29 7.68
N ASN A 363 39.80 45.59 7.97
CA ASN A 363 40.04 46.12 9.32
C ASN A 363 38.76 46.23 10.17
N GLN A 364 37.61 45.74 9.68
CA GLN A 364 36.34 45.84 10.37
C GLN A 364 35.98 44.51 11.03
N LEU A 365 35.62 44.58 12.31
CA LEU A 365 34.83 43.56 13.01
C LEU A 365 33.36 43.89 12.77
N LEU A 366 32.65 42.94 12.17
CA LEU A 366 31.23 43.02 11.86
C LEU A 366 30.47 42.26 12.94
N LEU A 367 29.43 42.87 13.50
CA LEU A 367 28.60 42.29 14.57
C LEU A 367 27.14 42.36 14.15
N GLY A 368 26.57 41.22 13.75
CA GLY A 368 25.18 41.08 13.35
C GLY A 368 24.27 40.77 14.53
N SER A 369 23.08 41.34 14.52
CA SER A 369 22.05 41.15 15.55
C SER A 369 20.71 40.72 14.92
N PRO A 370 19.82 40.07 15.68
CA PRO A 370 18.48 39.75 15.21
C PRO A 370 17.53 40.97 15.23
N ASP A 371 17.91 42.08 15.87
CA ASP A 371 16.99 43.17 16.19
C ASP A 371 17.43 44.58 15.76
N ASN A 372 18.71 44.81 15.39
CA ASN A 372 19.18 46.15 15.00
C ASN A 372 20.20 46.16 13.86
N GLY A 373 20.26 45.10 13.05
CA GLY A 373 21.10 45.01 11.86
C GLY A 373 22.56 44.69 12.16
N LEU A 374 23.48 45.35 11.45
CA LEU A 374 24.91 45.06 11.39
C LEU A 374 25.77 46.23 11.87
N ALA A 375 26.36 46.12 13.06
CA ALA A 375 27.37 47.05 13.54
C ALA A 375 28.77 46.75 12.98
N ARG A 376 29.59 47.79 12.90
CA ARG A 376 30.90 47.74 12.25
C ARG A 376 31.93 48.50 13.08
N PHE A 377 32.95 47.80 13.56
CA PHE A 377 34.01 48.37 14.38
C PHE A 377 35.35 48.27 13.66
N ASP A 378 36.02 49.39 13.40
CA ASP A 378 37.39 49.36 12.89
C ASP A 378 38.34 49.02 14.05
N TYR A 379 38.78 47.77 14.12
CA TYR A 379 39.58 47.28 15.25
C TYR A 379 41.05 47.73 15.19
N VAL A 380 41.50 48.26 14.04
CA VAL A 380 42.85 48.83 13.88
C VAL A 380 42.84 50.30 14.33
N ALA A 381 41.83 51.06 13.93
CA ALA A 381 41.71 52.48 14.26
C ALA A 381 41.00 52.73 15.60
N GLY A 382 40.28 51.74 16.14
CA GLY A 382 39.65 51.76 17.45
C GLY A 382 38.37 52.59 17.53
N PHE A 383 37.56 52.65 16.47
CA PHE A 383 36.30 53.40 16.45
C PHE A 383 35.16 52.69 15.72
N TRP A 384 33.93 53.04 16.09
CA TRP A 384 32.71 52.53 15.47
C TRP A 384 32.37 53.28 14.19
N LEU A 385 32.02 52.52 13.14
CA LEU A 385 31.40 53.02 11.92
C LEU A 385 29.87 53.01 12.06
N SER A 386 29.16 53.59 11.10
CA SER A 386 27.69 53.60 11.13
C SER A 386 27.12 52.18 11.03
N THR A 387 26.15 51.84 11.87
CA THR A 387 25.36 50.60 11.77
C THR A 387 24.56 50.59 10.46
N TRP A 388 24.50 49.43 9.82
CA TRP A 388 23.60 49.17 8.71
C TRP A 388 22.36 48.44 9.22
N ASN A 389 21.18 48.94 8.89
CA ASN A 389 19.92 48.45 9.42
C ASN A 389 18.77 48.74 8.43
N SER A 390 17.55 48.31 8.75
CA SER A 390 16.33 48.47 7.93
C SER A 390 16.00 49.94 7.62
N GLY A 391 16.46 50.86 8.47
CA GLY A 391 16.28 52.30 8.29
C GLY A 391 17.20 52.94 7.26
N ASN A 392 18.18 52.22 6.70
CA ASN A 392 19.13 52.81 5.75
C ASN A 392 19.55 51.90 4.56
N TRP A 393 20.15 50.74 4.82
CA TRP A 393 20.91 49.99 3.80
C TRP A 393 20.49 48.52 3.67
N LEU A 394 19.86 47.95 4.71
CA LEU A 394 19.41 46.56 4.72
C LEU A 394 17.89 46.50 4.54
N ALA A 395 17.37 45.38 4.07
CA ALA A 395 15.93 45.14 3.96
C ALA A 395 15.27 44.82 5.32
N SER A 396 16.04 44.26 6.26
CA SER A 396 15.59 43.87 7.60
C SER A 396 16.68 44.17 8.64
N ASP A 397 16.27 44.28 9.90
CA ASP A 397 17.17 44.35 11.05
C ASP A 397 17.65 42.97 11.51
N PHE A 398 17.01 41.90 11.06
CA PHE A 398 17.35 40.52 11.41
C PHE A 398 18.52 40.02 10.56
N ILE A 399 19.72 39.88 11.13
CA ILE A 399 20.88 39.29 10.45
C ILE A 399 20.93 37.79 10.71
N ALA A 400 20.79 37.00 9.63
CA ALA A 400 20.83 35.54 9.65
C ALA A 400 22.17 34.96 9.18
N GLY A 401 23.05 35.78 8.62
CA GLY A 401 24.34 35.28 8.16
C GLY A 401 25.21 36.33 7.48
N LEU A 402 26.52 36.15 7.59
CA LEU A 402 27.55 37.03 7.02
C LEU A 402 28.66 36.18 6.40
N ALA A 403 28.95 36.39 5.13
CA ALA A 403 30.04 35.70 4.45
C ALA A 403 30.82 36.65 3.54
N ARG A 404 32.14 36.47 3.43
CA ARG A 404 32.97 37.30 2.56
C ARG A 404 33.72 36.43 1.56
N VAL A 405 33.46 36.67 0.27
CA VAL A 405 34.11 35.98 -0.84
C VAL A 405 34.82 37.03 -1.71
N GLY A 406 36.16 36.98 -1.68
CA GLY A 406 37.00 38.00 -2.33
C GLY A 406 36.66 39.43 -1.87
N PRO A 407 36.34 40.36 -2.79
CA PRO A 407 35.99 41.73 -2.44
C PRO A 407 34.53 41.90 -1.99
N THR A 408 33.69 40.87 -2.06
CA THR A 408 32.25 40.98 -1.81
C THR A 408 31.89 40.42 -0.43
N LEU A 409 31.21 41.24 0.38
CA LEU A 409 30.54 40.85 1.60
C LEU A 409 29.08 40.55 1.27
N PHE A 410 28.62 39.37 1.65
CA PHE A 410 27.25 38.90 1.55
C PHE A 410 26.60 39.00 2.92
N ILE A 411 25.40 39.56 2.95
CA ILE A 411 24.65 39.84 4.18
C ILE A 411 23.26 39.26 3.97
N LEU A 412 22.95 38.18 4.67
CA LEU A 412 21.63 37.57 4.69
C LEU A 412 20.82 38.23 5.80
N ASN A 413 19.73 38.90 5.45
CA ASN A 413 18.86 39.58 6.41
C ASN A 413 17.38 39.51 6.03
N GLY A 414 16.53 38.99 6.94
CA GLY A 414 15.13 38.68 6.63
C GLY A 414 15.01 37.86 5.35
N ASP A 415 14.12 38.28 4.45
CA ASP A 415 13.84 37.62 3.16
C ASP A 415 14.87 37.90 2.04
N SER A 416 16.05 38.47 2.35
CA SER A 416 16.93 39.08 1.34
C SER A 416 18.42 38.81 1.55
N LEU A 417 19.14 38.54 0.46
CA LEU A 417 20.60 38.46 0.40
C LEU A 417 21.18 39.73 -0.25
N HIS A 418 21.84 40.58 0.54
CA HIS A 418 22.52 41.78 0.07
C HIS A 418 23.99 41.51 -0.28
N THR A 419 24.49 42.21 -1.30
CA THR A 419 25.92 42.20 -1.66
C THR A 419 26.55 43.57 -1.48
N TYR A 420 27.73 43.62 -0.86
CA TYR A 420 28.50 44.83 -0.62
C TYR A 420 29.95 44.65 -1.07
N ASN A 421 30.42 45.51 -1.98
CA ASN A 421 31.80 45.47 -2.43
C ASN A 421 32.70 46.27 -1.47
N THR A 422 33.55 45.54 -0.75
CA THR A 422 34.45 46.05 0.28
C THR A 422 35.62 46.87 -0.26
N THR A 423 35.91 46.79 -1.57
CA THR A 423 37.00 47.54 -2.20
C THR A 423 36.58 48.95 -2.56
N ASN A 424 35.40 49.12 -3.16
CA ASN A 424 34.88 50.43 -3.58
C ASN A 424 33.84 51.01 -2.59
N GLY A 425 33.37 50.22 -1.65
CA GLY A 425 32.49 50.62 -0.56
C GLY A 425 31.02 50.77 -0.94
N VAL A 426 30.51 49.99 -1.90
CA VAL A 426 29.17 50.16 -2.48
C VAL A 426 28.31 48.90 -2.35
N PHE A 427 27.03 49.06 -1.98
CA PHE A 427 26.01 48.02 -2.08
C PHE A 427 25.64 47.78 -3.55
N SER A 428 25.58 46.51 -3.95
CA SER A 428 25.26 46.11 -5.32
C SER A 428 23.87 45.49 -5.40
N THR A 429 23.77 44.20 -5.72
CA THR A 429 22.50 43.52 -5.97
C THR A 429 21.94 43.02 -4.64
N THR A 430 20.63 43.15 -4.46
CA THR A 430 19.85 42.46 -3.43
C THR A 430 19.03 41.37 -4.11
N TYR A 431 19.14 40.15 -3.63
CA TYR A 431 18.39 39.00 -4.11
C TYR A 431 17.30 38.66 -3.08
N ALA A 432 16.04 38.67 -3.50
CA ALA A 432 14.96 38.16 -2.65
C ALA A 432 15.06 36.62 -2.59
N LEU A 433 14.94 36.03 -1.41
CA LEU A 433 15.04 34.57 -1.21
C LEU A 433 13.99 33.81 -2.03
N THR A 434 12.79 34.37 -2.18
CA THR A 434 11.75 33.84 -3.09
C THR A 434 12.20 33.69 -4.54
N THR A 435 13.09 34.57 -5.01
CA THR A 435 13.66 34.47 -6.36
C THR A 435 14.77 33.42 -6.47
N LEU A 436 15.33 33.00 -5.34
CA LEU A 436 16.29 31.91 -5.23
C LEU A 436 15.59 30.54 -5.01
N GLY A 437 14.27 30.53 -4.79
CA GLY A 437 13.50 29.31 -4.54
C GLY A 437 13.32 28.96 -3.05
N LEU A 438 13.54 29.93 -2.17
CA LEU A 438 13.37 29.83 -0.72
C LEU A 438 12.11 30.59 -0.29
N ALA A 439 11.26 29.98 0.52
CA ALA A 439 9.93 30.49 0.84
C ALA A 439 9.91 31.34 2.11
N ASP A 440 10.86 31.10 3.02
CA ASP A 440 10.89 31.69 4.35
C ASP A 440 12.03 32.72 4.47
N ASP A 441 12.10 33.39 5.63
CA ASP A 441 13.20 34.30 5.95
C ASP A 441 14.52 33.52 6.07
N GLY A 442 15.65 34.16 5.74
CA GLY A 442 16.94 33.49 5.80
C GLY A 442 17.25 32.99 7.21
N ALA A 443 17.74 31.75 7.30
CA ALA A 443 18.12 31.11 8.56
C ALA A 443 19.64 31.03 8.71
N SER A 444 20.37 30.66 7.65
CA SER A 444 21.83 30.54 7.70
C SER A 444 22.52 30.86 6.37
N LEU A 445 23.78 31.32 6.45
CA LEU A 445 24.65 31.58 5.30
C LEU A 445 26.01 30.92 5.51
N LEU A 446 26.31 29.92 4.69
CA LEU A 446 27.52 29.11 4.79
C LEU A 446 28.51 29.49 3.68
N HIS A 447 29.80 29.51 4.00
CA HIS A 447 30.87 29.72 3.03
C HIS A 447 31.67 28.44 2.89
N TRP A 448 31.66 27.87 1.68
CA TRP A 448 32.44 26.68 1.35
C TRP A 448 33.56 27.08 0.38
N PRO A 449 34.80 27.25 0.87
CA PRO A 449 35.91 27.66 0.03
C PRO A 449 36.32 26.53 -0.93
N SER A 450 36.96 26.90 -2.04
CA SER A 450 37.50 25.97 -3.04
C SER A 450 38.94 25.57 -2.67
N ASN A 451 39.09 24.83 -1.57
CA ASN A 451 40.38 24.33 -1.10
C ASN A 451 40.34 22.80 -0.89
N GLY A 452 41.11 22.06 -1.69
CA GLY A 452 41.21 20.59 -1.57
C GLY A 452 40.43 19.84 -2.67
N LEU A 453 40.36 18.51 -2.54
CA LEU A 453 39.72 17.65 -3.54
C LEU A 453 38.23 17.41 -3.25
N ALA A 454 37.78 17.63 -2.03
CA ALA A 454 36.38 17.47 -1.62
C ALA A 454 35.60 18.80 -1.60
N SER A 455 36.29 19.93 -1.82
CA SER A 455 35.66 21.25 -1.94
C SER A 455 34.99 21.45 -3.30
N PRO A 456 34.07 22.42 -3.42
CA PRO A 456 33.55 22.85 -4.71
C PRO A 456 34.68 23.38 -5.61
N ALA A 457 34.46 23.35 -6.93
CA ALA A 457 35.45 23.76 -7.92
C ALA A 457 35.78 25.28 -7.89
N VAL A 458 34.91 26.07 -7.28
CA VAL A 458 35.01 27.52 -7.08
C VAL A 458 34.46 27.84 -5.69
N GLU A 459 34.78 29.01 -5.11
CA GLU A 459 34.20 29.37 -3.81
C GLU A 459 32.66 29.42 -3.91
N ALA A 460 32.00 28.77 -2.95
CA ALA A 460 30.57 28.62 -2.91
C ALA A 460 29.96 29.27 -1.66
N LEU A 461 28.74 29.76 -1.80
CA LEU A 461 27.87 30.12 -0.68
C LEU A 461 26.64 29.22 -0.70
N LEU A 462 26.27 28.70 0.47
CA LEU A 462 25.00 28.00 0.65
C LEU A 462 24.07 28.91 1.46
N VAL A 463 22.89 29.19 0.91
CA VAL A 463 21.86 30.02 1.54
C VAL A 463 20.70 29.13 1.97
N ASP A 464 20.29 29.25 3.22
CA ASP A 464 19.23 28.45 3.83
C ASP A 464 18.16 29.35 4.44
N ASP A 465 16.91 28.91 4.38
CA ASP A 465 15.74 29.53 5.02
C ASP A 465 15.15 28.68 6.16
N GLY A 466 15.82 27.58 6.54
CA GLY A 466 15.36 26.66 7.59
C GLY A 466 14.50 25.51 7.06
N SER A 467 14.25 25.46 5.74
CA SER A 467 13.55 24.33 5.11
C SER A 467 14.44 23.11 4.89
N GLY A 468 15.77 23.26 4.99
CA GLY A 468 16.75 22.24 4.63
C GLY A 468 17.05 22.14 3.14
N ASN A 469 16.50 23.06 2.32
CA ASN A 469 16.88 23.24 0.93
C ASN A 469 17.88 24.40 0.80
N LEU A 470 19.16 24.09 0.61
CA LEU A 470 20.20 25.12 0.56
C LEU A 470 20.47 25.55 -0.88
N ILE A 471 20.41 26.85 -1.19
CA ILE A 471 20.73 27.36 -2.53
C ILE A 471 22.24 27.48 -2.70
N HIS A 472 22.78 26.82 -3.73
CA HIS A 472 24.19 26.86 -4.09
C HIS A 472 24.49 28.04 -5.02
N LEU A 473 25.22 29.01 -4.47
CA LEU A 473 25.68 30.19 -5.18
C LEU A 473 27.18 30.11 -5.42
N SER A 474 27.61 30.52 -6.60
CA SER A 474 29.02 30.67 -6.95
C SER A 474 29.36 32.15 -7.17
N PRO A 475 29.75 32.87 -6.10
CA PRO A 475 30.18 34.25 -6.20
C PRO A 475 31.20 34.48 -7.32
N ASN A 476 30.97 35.55 -8.09
CA ASN A 476 31.82 35.96 -9.22
C ASN A 476 31.85 34.98 -10.42
N GLN A 477 30.96 33.97 -10.45
CA GLN A 477 30.75 33.11 -11.61
C GLN A 477 29.47 33.46 -12.39
N VAL A 478 29.39 32.94 -13.61
CA VAL A 478 28.18 32.97 -14.44
C VAL A 478 27.88 31.55 -14.90
N PRO A 479 26.76 30.95 -14.49
CA PRO A 479 25.69 31.53 -13.67
C PRO A 479 26.11 31.78 -12.21
N PHE A 480 25.45 32.75 -11.55
CA PHE A 480 25.66 33.03 -10.12
C PHE A 480 24.96 32.00 -9.22
N ILE A 481 23.81 31.49 -9.67
CA ILE A 481 23.03 30.43 -9.02
C ILE A 481 23.34 29.15 -9.79
N GLU A 482 23.95 28.17 -9.13
CA GLU A 482 24.31 26.90 -9.77
C GLU A 482 23.24 25.83 -9.57
N GLY A 483 22.46 25.91 -8.48
CA GLY A 483 21.41 24.97 -8.17
C GLY A 483 21.07 24.99 -6.68
N ASN A 484 20.57 23.87 -6.18
CA ASN A 484 20.28 23.66 -4.77
C ASN A 484 20.92 22.36 -4.26
N MET A 485 21.09 22.30 -2.94
CA MET A 485 21.56 21.17 -2.17
C MET A 485 20.48 20.86 -1.14
N LEU A 486 19.67 19.85 -1.42
CA LEU A 486 18.64 19.39 -0.50
C LEU A 486 19.30 18.55 0.59
N LEU A 487 19.14 18.94 1.85
CA LEU A 487 19.62 18.21 3.03
C LEU A 487 18.46 17.72 3.90
N ALA A 488 17.34 18.45 3.92
CA ALA A 488 16.09 17.97 4.49
C ALA A 488 14.88 18.46 3.67
N SER A 489 13.74 17.81 3.87
CA SER A 489 12.49 18.13 3.20
C SER A 489 11.30 17.76 4.09
N ALA A 490 10.35 18.67 4.24
CA ALA A 490 9.20 18.53 5.13
C ALA A 490 7.98 19.31 4.60
N PRO A 491 6.75 18.95 5.01
CA PRO A 491 5.59 19.78 4.72
C PRO A 491 5.68 21.10 5.50
N SER A 492 5.15 22.18 4.93
CA SER A 492 5.16 23.48 5.61
C SER A 492 4.17 23.60 6.76
N THR A 493 3.28 22.61 6.95
CA THR A 493 2.24 22.59 8.00
C THR A 493 1.79 21.15 8.30
N ASP A 494 1.22 20.92 9.48
CA ASP A 494 0.61 19.65 9.89
C ASP A 494 -0.92 19.65 9.77
N ASP A 495 -1.53 20.77 9.39
CA ASP A 495 -2.99 20.89 9.19
C ASP A 495 -3.39 20.51 7.75
N LEU A 496 -3.53 19.20 7.52
CA LEU A 496 -3.76 18.58 6.21
C LEU A 496 -5.21 18.12 6.06
N THR A 497 -5.85 18.40 4.91
CA THR A 497 -7.28 18.12 4.69
C THR A 497 -7.59 17.03 3.68
N ALA A 498 -7.08 17.18 2.46
CA ALA A 498 -7.39 16.32 1.32
C ALA A 498 -6.11 15.81 0.67
N LEU A 499 -6.19 14.65 0.02
CA LEU A 499 -5.02 13.95 -0.53
C LEU A 499 -5.37 13.29 -1.86
N VAL A 500 -4.58 13.55 -2.90
CA VAL A 500 -4.73 12.84 -4.18
C VAL A 500 -3.40 12.69 -4.90
N GLU A 501 -3.24 11.57 -5.62
CA GLU A 501 -2.07 11.31 -6.45
C GLU A 501 -2.36 11.64 -7.91
N LEU A 502 -1.46 12.37 -8.56
CA LEU A 502 -1.46 12.60 -10.01
C LEU A 502 -0.02 12.63 -10.52
N ASP A 503 0.27 11.81 -11.53
CA ASP A 503 1.58 11.74 -12.20
C ASP A 503 2.77 11.55 -11.24
N ASN A 504 2.66 10.62 -10.28
CA ASN A 504 3.70 10.31 -9.28
C ASN A 504 4.00 11.48 -8.31
N MET A 505 3.08 12.44 -8.23
CA MET A 505 3.07 13.53 -7.26
C MET A 505 1.85 13.38 -6.37
N LEU A 506 2.07 13.45 -5.06
CA LEU A 506 1.00 13.47 -4.07
C LEU A 506 0.68 14.92 -3.72
N TYR A 507 -0.55 15.34 -3.96
CA TYR A 507 -1.04 16.68 -3.66
C TYR A 507 -1.81 16.65 -2.35
N VAL A 508 -1.49 17.56 -1.43
CA VAL A 508 -2.11 17.64 -0.09
C VAL A 508 -2.67 19.03 0.16
N GLY A 509 -3.97 19.09 0.48
CA GLY A 509 -4.66 20.31 0.87
C GLY A 509 -4.30 20.77 2.28
N THR A 510 -4.42 22.07 2.55
CA THR A 510 -4.17 22.67 3.88
C THR A 510 -5.39 23.41 4.42
N ALA A 511 -5.54 23.46 5.75
CA ALA A 511 -6.61 24.18 6.47
C ALA A 511 -6.14 25.23 7.49
N ASP A 512 -4.82 25.46 7.61
CA ASP A 512 -4.23 26.41 8.55
C ASP A 512 -4.32 27.89 8.10
N ASN A 513 -5.08 28.20 7.05
CA ASN A 513 -5.08 29.50 6.35
C ASN A 513 -3.78 29.85 5.64
N SER A 514 -2.86 28.91 5.44
CA SER A 514 -1.71 29.12 4.56
C SER A 514 -2.12 29.21 3.09
N MET A 515 -3.32 28.72 2.73
CA MET A 515 -3.84 28.66 1.36
C MET A 515 -2.85 27.95 0.44
N LYS A 516 -2.22 26.88 0.94
CA LYS A 516 -1.20 26.13 0.21
C LYS A 516 -1.74 24.77 -0.24
N LEU A 517 -1.26 24.35 -1.40
CA LEU A 517 -1.32 22.96 -1.84
C LEU A 517 0.08 22.37 -1.75
N LEU A 518 0.28 21.47 -0.80
CA LEU A 518 1.56 20.77 -0.62
C LEU A 518 1.70 19.73 -1.72
N ARG A 519 2.96 19.44 -2.07
CA ARG A 519 3.31 18.53 -3.16
C ARG A 519 4.46 17.64 -2.72
N TYR A 520 4.27 16.33 -2.80
CA TYR A 520 5.28 15.34 -2.43
C TYR A 520 5.60 14.44 -3.63
N ASP A 521 6.85 14.51 -4.10
CA ASP A 521 7.34 13.70 -5.21
C ASP A 521 7.62 12.29 -4.70
N ILE A 522 6.84 11.31 -5.16
CA ILE A 522 6.94 9.93 -4.70
C ILE A 522 8.25 9.27 -5.18
N ALA A 523 8.75 9.63 -6.37
CA ALA A 523 9.96 9.04 -6.93
C ALA A 523 11.22 9.60 -6.28
N GLN A 524 11.23 10.89 -5.95
CA GLN A 524 12.34 11.53 -5.24
C GLN A 524 12.21 11.37 -3.72
N SER A 525 11.06 10.93 -3.24
CA SER A 525 10.71 10.87 -1.82
C SER A 525 10.89 12.22 -1.13
N ALA A 526 10.55 13.34 -1.78
CA ALA A 526 10.81 14.69 -1.26
C ALA A 526 9.60 15.61 -1.43
N TRP A 527 9.40 16.52 -0.48
CA TRP A 527 8.47 17.63 -0.62
C TRP A 527 9.01 18.67 -1.60
N MET A 528 8.13 19.09 -2.49
CA MET A 528 8.36 20.18 -3.43
C MET A 528 7.82 21.47 -2.84
N ALA A 529 8.29 22.61 -3.37
CA ALA A 529 7.74 23.91 -3.03
C ALA A 529 6.20 23.89 -3.15
N PRO A 530 5.44 24.30 -2.12
CA PRO A 530 3.98 24.28 -2.19
C PRO A 530 3.46 25.27 -3.23
N TRP A 531 2.28 25.00 -3.78
CA TRP A 531 1.56 25.98 -4.60
C TRP A 531 0.68 26.86 -3.73
N THR A 532 0.61 28.15 -4.06
CA THR A 532 -0.32 29.08 -3.40
C THR A 532 -1.66 29.07 -4.13
N LEU A 533 -2.73 28.92 -3.37
CA LEU A 533 -4.13 28.96 -3.79
C LEU A 533 -4.80 30.24 -3.28
N SER A 534 -6.06 30.46 -3.69
CA SER A 534 -6.87 31.59 -3.22
C SER A 534 -7.56 31.34 -1.88
N ASP A 535 -7.60 30.10 -1.42
CA ASP A 535 -8.36 29.67 -0.24
C ASP A 535 -7.83 28.33 0.30
N ASN A 536 -8.34 27.91 1.47
CA ASN A 536 -8.08 26.59 2.03
C ASN A 536 -8.74 25.49 1.19
N VAL A 537 -8.14 24.30 1.24
CA VAL A 537 -8.61 23.13 0.50
C VAL A 537 -9.49 22.29 1.42
N LEU A 538 -10.70 21.94 0.98
CA LEU A 538 -11.59 21.03 1.71
C LEU A 538 -11.52 19.60 1.16
N ASP A 539 -11.51 19.48 -0.16
CA ASP A 539 -11.53 18.19 -0.85
C ASP A 539 -10.81 18.29 -2.21
N MET A 540 -10.34 17.15 -2.72
CA MET A 540 -9.63 17.08 -3.99
C MET A 540 -9.87 15.76 -4.73
N VAL A 541 -10.02 15.89 -6.05
CA VAL A 541 -10.21 14.75 -6.95
C VAL A 541 -9.40 14.95 -8.23
N VAL A 542 -8.93 13.85 -8.81
CA VAL A 542 -8.28 13.84 -10.13
C VAL A 542 -9.30 13.44 -11.18
N GLY A 543 -9.38 14.24 -12.24
CA GLY A 543 -10.29 13.99 -13.36
C GLY A 543 -9.62 14.22 -14.71
N PRO A 544 -10.27 13.79 -15.82
CA PRO A 544 -9.81 14.13 -17.16
C PRO A 544 -9.74 15.65 -17.33
N SER A 545 -8.63 16.17 -17.84
CA SER A 545 -8.51 17.61 -18.11
C SER A 545 -9.35 18.01 -19.33
N ALA A 546 -9.60 19.31 -19.47
CA ALA A 546 -10.18 19.86 -20.71
C ALA A 546 -9.30 19.62 -21.96
N GLN A 547 -8.01 19.29 -21.79
CA GLN A 547 -7.10 18.90 -22.86
C GLN A 547 -7.13 17.38 -23.03
N GLN A 548 -7.57 16.91 -24.21
CA GLN A 548 -7.73 15.47 -24.46
C GLN A 548 -6.47 14.66 -24.14
N GLY A 549 -6.62 13.65 -23.28
CA GLY A 549 -5.57 12.67 -22.96
C GLY A 549 -4.68 13.00 -21.77
N THR A 550 -4.99 14.03 -20.98
CA THR A 550 -4.30 14.33 -19.71
C THR A 550 -5.30 14.41 -18.54
N SER A 551 -4.79 14.35 -17.32
CA SER A 551 -5.57 14.53 -16.10
C SER A 551 -5.24 15.87 -15.43
N SER A 552 -6.20 16.41 -14.69
CA SER A 552 -6.10 17.63 -13.91
C SER A 552 -6.57 17.39 -12.48
N LEU A 553 -6.11 18.26 -11.60
CA LEU A 553 -6.55 18.33 -10.22
C LEU A 553 -7.82 19.20 -10.12
N PHE A 554 -8.81 18.76 -9.37
CA PHE A 554 -9.99 19.54 -9.03
C PHE A 554 -9.98 19.77 -7.52
N VAL A 555 -9.90 21.03 -7.12
CA VAL A 555 -9.72 21.44 -5.72
C VAL A 555 -10.97 22.15 -5.23
N ALA A 556 -11.63 21.60 -4.22
CA ALA A 556 -12.76 22.23 -3.55
C ALA A 556 -12.24 23.22 -2.49
N MET A 557 -12.73 24.45 -2.53
CA MET A 557 -12.28 25.56 -1.68
C MET A 557 -13.28 25.90 -0.57
N GLU A 558 -12.79 26.37 0.58
CA GLU A 558 -13.59 26.60 1.79
C GLU A 558 -14.45 27.88 1.77
N GLY A 559 -13.83 29.05 1.63
CA GLY A 559 -14.46 30.35 1.89
C GLY A 559 -15.52 30.76 0.86
N THR A 560 -15.38 30.32 -0.39
CA THR A 560 -16.47 30.30 -1.36
C THR A 560 -16.66 28.89 -1.93
N PRO A 561 -17.87 28.30 -1.84
CA PRO A 561 -18.12 26.95 -2.33
C PRO A 561 -17.85 26.94 -3.83
N SER A 562 -16.69 26.42 -4.19
CA SER A 562 -16.18 26.42 -5.55
C SER A 562 -15.23 25.25 -5.73
N VAL A 563 -15.21 24.72 -6.94
CA VAL A 563 -14.26 23.71 -7.37
C VAL A 563 -13.39 24.33 -8.46
N VAL A 564 -12.07 24.25 -8.32
CA VAL A 564 -11.12 24.81 -9.27
C VAL A 564 -10.34 23.70 -9.96
N GLU A 565 -10.37 23.67 -11.29
CA GLU A 565 -9.54 22.79 -12.11
C GLU A 565 -8.15 23.40 -12.27
N ILE A 566 -7.11 22.66 -11.89
CA ILE A 566 -5.70 23.06 -11.89
C ILE A 566 -4.90 22.06 -12.74
N ASP A 567 -4.00 22.57 -13.60
CA ASP A 567 -3.08 21.75 -14.39
C ASP A 567 -1.86 21.27 -13.56
N THR A 568 -1.06 20.36 -14.13
CA THR A 568 0.15 19.82 -13.46
C THR A 568 1.28 20.84 -13.28
N ASN A 569 1.13 22.06 -13.80
CA ASN A 569 2.05 23.18 -13.58
C ASN A 569 1.55 24.17 -12.51
N GLY A 570 0.36 23.94 -11.95
CA GLY A 570 -0.26 24.80 -10.95
C GLY A 570 -1.08 25.95 -11.53
N ASN A 571 -1.37 25.94 -12.83
CA ASN A 571 -2.22 26.96 -13.45
C ASN A 571 -3.68 26.58 -13.32
N THR A 572 -4.51 27.52 -12.87
CA THR A 572 -5.96 27.39 -12.91
C THR A 572 -6.48 27.38 -14.35
N ILE A 573 -7.21 26.32 -14.71
CA ILE A 573 -7.87 26.16 -16.01
C ILE A 573 -9.27 26.76 -15.96
N GLN A 574 -10.07 26.37 -14.97
CA GLN A 574 -11.47 26.78 -14.83
C GLN A 574 -11.90 26.79 -13.36
N SER A 575 -12.87 27.65 -13.03
CA SER A 575 -13.53 27.71 -11.71
C SER A 575 -15.00 27.39 -11.89
N TYR A 576 -15.53 26.53 -11.02
CA TYR A 576 -16.95 26.14 -10.95
C TYR A 576 -17.52 26.70 -9.66
N ASP A 577 -18.15 27.88 -9.74
CA ASP A 577 -18.64 28.62 -8.58
C ASP A 577 -20.11 29.06 -8.69
N GLY A 578 -20.69 29.45 -7.56
CA GLY A 578 -22.09 29.85 -7.46
C GLY A 578 -22.37 31.29 -7.90
N THR A 579 -21.40 32.02 -8.48
CA THR A 579 -21.53 33.47 -8.75
C THR A 579 -22.63 33.81 -9.76
N SER A 580 -23.04 32.83 -10.56
CA SER A 580 -24.20 32.90 -11.47
C SER A 580 -25.57 32.84 -10.76
N GLY A 581 -25.58 32.68 -9.44
CA GLY A 581 -26.79 32.54 -8.62
C GLY A 581 -27.36 31.13 -8.58
N CYS A 582 -26.57 30.12 -8.97
CA CYS A 582 -26.99 28.72 -9.04
C CYS A 582 -27.28 28.12 -7.65
N TYR A 583 -26.49 28.47 -6.64
CA TYR A 583 -26.64 28.02 -5.25
C TYR A 583 -26.13 29.09 -4.27
N PRO A 584 -26.50 29.03 -2.97
CA PRO A 584 -26.07 30.02 -1.98
C PRO A 584 -24.56 30.04 -1.78
N SER A 585 -23.96 31.23 -1.62
CA SER A 585 -22.52 31.41 -1.43
C SER A 585 -22.04 31.24 0.03
N SER A 586 -22.89 30.78 0.94
CA SER A 586 -22.63 30.76 2.39
C SER A 586 -22.57 29.35 2.98
N THR A 587 -22.02 28.41 2.21
CA THR A 587 -21.91 26.99 2.56
C THR A 587 -20.55 26.48 2.09
N THR A 588 -20.11 25.36 2.64
CA THR A 588 -18.89 24.65 2.23
C THR A 588 -19.23 23.49 1.30
N VAL A 589 -18.26 23.08 0.49
CA VAL A 589 -18.31 21.82 -0.28
C VAL A 589 -18.04 20.66 0.67
N LEU A 590 -18.85 19.61 0.60
CA LEU A 590 -18.63 18.38 1.38
C LEU A 590 -17.78 17.37 0.62
N ASP A 591 -18.11 17.15 -0.65
CA ASP A 591 -17.45 16.17 -1.51
C ASP A 591 -17.61 16.56 -2.97
N VAL A 592 -16.65 16.19 -3.82
CA VAL A 592 -16.64 16.46 -5.25
C VAL A 592 -16.33 15.22 -6.09
N ALA A 593 -17.11 15.03 -7.16
CA ALA A 593 -16.89 14.02 -8.18
C ALA A 593 -16.81 14.66 -9.56
N VAL A 594 -15.88 14.18 -10.40
CA VAL A 594 -15.65 14.73 -11.74
C VAL A 594 -15.51 13.62 -12.79
N ASN A 595 -15.99 13.90 -14.00
CA ASN A 595 -15.67 13.11 -15.18
C ASN A 595 -15.37 14.05 -16.38
N ALA A 596 -15.26 13.51 -17.59
CA ALA A 596 -14.92 14.31 -18.77
C ALA A 596 -15.92 15.46 -19.05
N ASP A 597 -17.20 15.27 -18.71
CA ASP A 597 -18.28 16.18 -19.09
C ASP A 597 -18.90 16.92 -17.91
N SER A 598 -18.71 16.43 -16.69
CA SER A 598 -19.43 16.88 -15.50
C SER A 598 -18.54 17.12 -14.29
N VAL A 599 -18.86 18.16 -13.52
CA VAL A 599 -18.41 18.35 -12.14
C VAL A 599 -19.64 18.32 -11.25
N VAL A 600 -19.66 17.43 -10.26
CA VAL A 600 -20.74 17.28 -9.30
C VAL A 600 -20.18 17.46 -7.91
N PHE A 601 -20.89 18.17 -7.05
CA PHE A 601 -20.55 18.28 -5.65
C PHE A 601 -21.78 18.47 -4.78
N SER A 602 -21.63 18.11 -3.50
CA SER A 602 -22.62 18.35 -2.47
C SER A 602 -22.18 19.48 -1.54
N LEU A 603 -23.16 20.19 -0.98
CA LEU A 603 -22.91 21.30 -0.05
C LEU A 603 -23.49 20.98 1.33
N GLU A 604 -22.81 21.43 2.39
CA GLU A 604 -23.24 21.23 3.79
C GLU A 604 -24.65 21.75 4.07
N SER A 605 -25.08 22.77 3.33
CA SER A 605 -26.44 23.31 3.35
C SER A 605 -27.53 22.39 2.78
N GLY A 606 -27.20 21.17 2.32
CA GLY A 606 -28.15 20.21 1.80
C GLY A 606 -28.51 20.42 0.33
N VAL A 607 -27.52 20.77 -0.48
CA VAL A 607 -27.69 21.09 -1.91
C VAL A 607 -26.86 20.13 -2.76
N PHE A 608 -27.46 19.61 -3.83
CA PHE A 608 -26.77 18.93 -4.93
C PHE A 608 -26.45 19.94 -6.02
N VAL A 609 -25.23 19.93 -6.54
CA VAL A 609 -24.80 20.80 -7.64
C VAL A 609 -24.18 19.98 -8.76
N HIS A 610 -24.56 20.29 -9.99
CA HIS A 610 -23.97 19.75 -11.21
C HIS A 610 -23.57 20.89 -12.15
N PHE A 611 -22.36 20.82 -12.69
CA PHE A 611 -21.87 21.64 -13.78
C PHE A 611 -21.60 20.80 -15.02
N ASP A 612 -22.11 21.26 -16.16
CA ASP A 612 -21.67 20.82 -17.49
C ASP A 612 -20.35 21.52 -17.84
N ARG A 613 -19.28 20.75 -18.04
CA ARG A 613 -17.93 21.27 -18.25
C ARG A 613 -17.76 21.97 -19.61
N ALA A 614 -18.50 21.56 -20.62
CA ALA A 614 -18.41 22.11 -21.97
C ALA A 614 -19.05 23.49 -22.08
N THR A 615 -20.12 23.73 -21.32
CA THR A 615 -20.92 24.97 -21.36
C THR A 615 -20.74 25.84 -20.13
N ALA A 616 -20.13 25.31 -19.06
CA ALA A 616 -20.15 25.87 -17.71
C ALA A 616 -21.57 26.12 -17.17
N GLY A 617 -22.57 25.37 -17.69
CA GLY A 617 -23.94 25.43 -17.22
C GLY A 617 -24.08 24.79 -15.84
N CYS A 618 -24.81 25.43 -14.93
CA CYS A 618 -25.00 24.95 -13.56
C CYS A 618 -26.46 24.60 -13.29
N THR A 619 -26.67 23.44 -12.69
CA THR A 619 -27.96 22.96 -12.17
C THR A 619 -27.80 22.61 -10.70
N ALA A 620 -28.69 23.11 -9.84
CA ALA A 620 -28.65 22.82 -8.42
C ALA A 620 -30.02 22.43 -7.86
N TYR A 621 -30.03 21.46 -6.96
CA TYR A 621 -31.22 20.94 -6.31
C TYR A 621 -31.12 21.01 -4.79
N ASP A 622 -32.18 21.52 -4.17
CA ASP A 622 -32.42 21.53 -2.74
C ASP A 622 -33.86 21.01 -2.45
N THR A 623 -34.24 21.02 -1.17
CA THR A 623 -35.58 20.53 -0.76
C THR A 623 -36.76 21.36 -1.27
N THR A 624 -36.51 22.53 -1.87
CA THR A 624 -37.55 23.42 -2.43
C THR A 624 -37.81 23.17 -3.91
N ASN A 625 -36.86 22.56 -4.63
CA ASN A 625 -36.94 22.43 -6.09
C ASN A 625 -36.69 21.00 -6.64
N GLY A 626 -36.55 19.98 -5.79
CA GLY A 626 -36.58 18.58 -6.26
C GLY A 626 -35.81 17.57 -5.41
N LEU A 627 -34.93 18.02 -4.52
CA LEU A 627 -34.17 17.11 -3.67
C LEU A 627 -35.04 16.57 -2.52
N PRO A 628 -35.12 15.25 -2.30
CA PRO A 628 -36.04 14.67 -1.32
C PRO A 628 -35.60 14.87 0.15
N THR A 629 -34.37 15.32 0.39
CA THR A 629 -33.83 15.60 1.73
C THR A 629 -32.67 16.59 1.69
N SER A 630 -32.41 17.28 2.81
CA SER A 630 -31.23 18.14 3.01
C SER A 630 -30.08 17.43 3.73
N PHE A 631 -30.25 16.18 4.17
CA PHE A 631 -29.20 15.40 4.83
C PHE A 631 -28.38 14.64 3.79
N VAL A 632 -27.53 15.38 3.08
CA VAL A 632 -26.67 14.89 1.99
C VAL A 632 -25.26 14.58 2.48
N GLY A 633 -24.54 13.75 1.74
CA GLY A 633 -23.12 13.49 1.96
C GLY A 633 -22.38 13.35 0.63
N ASP A 634 -21.51 12.37 0.55
CA ASP A 634 -20.63 12.09 -0.59
C ASP A 634 -21.41 11.95 -1.91
N VAL A 635 -20.74 12.33 -2.99
CA VAL A 635 -21.19 12.21 -4.36
C VAL A 635 -20.26 11.31 -5.17
N ALA A 636 -20.81 10.63 -6.17
CA ALA A 636 -20.02 9.87 -7.12
C ALA A 636 -20.59 10.02 -8.52
N LEU A 637 -19.74 9.86 -9.53
CA LEU A 637 -20.14 9.87 -10.92
C LEU A 637 -19.85 8.51 -11.55
N PHE A 638 -20.85 7.96 -12.25
CA PHE A 638 -20.65 6.84 -13.16
C PHE A 638 -21.44 7.13 -14.44
N ASP A 639 -20.68 7.29 -15.54
CA ASP A 639 -21.21 7.69 -16.85
C ASP A 639 -22.09 8.95 -16.75
N THR A 640 -23.36 8.87 -17.14
CA THR A 640 -24.32 9.97 -17.12
C THR A 640 -25.16 10.05 -15.85
N THR A 641 -24.80 9.29 -14.80
CA THR A 641 -25.51 9.29 -13.52
C THR A 641 -24.64 9.81 -12.39
N ALA A 642 -25.17 10.79 -11.65
CA ALA A 642 -24.60 11.22 -10.38
C ALA A 642 -25.31 10.51 -9.22
N TYR A 643 -24.53 10.00 -8.29
CA TYR A 643 -24.99 9.35 -7.08
C TYR A 643 -24.72 10.27 -5.91
N MET A 644 -25.65 10.32 -4.95
CA MET A 644 -25.50 11.14 -3.76
C MET A 644 -25.96 10.34 -2.55
N ALA A 645 -25.05 10.19 -1.59
CA ALA A 645 -25.36 9.58 -0.31
C ALA A 645 -26.30 10.49 0.50
N THR A 646 -27.25 9.87 1.21
CA THR A 646 -28.11 10.59 2.16
C THR A 646 -28.32 9.79 3.42
N GLU A 647 -28.52 10.49 4.54
CA GLU A 647 -28.71 9.84 5.84
C GLU A 647 -30.05 9.10 5.95
N ASN A 648 -31.08 9.52 5.19
CA ASN A 648 -32.47 9.11 5.44
C ASN A 648 -33.28 8.75 4.18
N LYS A 649 -32.70 8.84 2.98
CA LYS A 649 -33.34 8.45 1.72
C LYS A 649 -32.57 7.37 0.94
N GLY A 650 -31.48 6.87 1.49
CA GLY A 650 -30.59 5.93 0.81
C GLY A 650 -29.71 6.64 -0.21
N LEU A 651 -29.41 5.98 -1.32
CA LEU A 651 -28.59 6.52 -2.40
C LEU A 651 -29.49 7.21 -3.43
N LEU A 652 -29.41 8.53 -3.51
CA LEU A 652 -30.07 9.28 -4.56
C LEU A 652 -29.31 9.09 -5.88
N ARG A 653 -30.04 9.12 -6.98
CA ARG A 653 -29.51 8.91 -8.33
C ARG A 653 -30.08 10.00 -9.25
N TYR A 654 -29.21 10.77 -9.86
CA TYR A 654 -29.56 11.87 -10.74
C TYR A 654 -29.09 11.56 -12.16
N ASP A 655 -30.04 11.48 -13.09
CA ASP A 655 -29.78 11.31 -14.51
C ASP A 655 -29.44 12.68 -15.12
N ILE A 656 -28.16 12.87 -15.42
CA ILE A 656 -27.61 14.12 -15.94
C ILE A 656 -28.14 14.41 -17.35
N THR A 657 -28.39 13.37 -18.16
CA THR A 657 -28.82 13.53 -19.55
C THR A 657 -30.23 14.05 -19.63
N ASN A 658 -31.11 13.55 -18.75
CA ASN A 658 -32.52 13.90 -18.76
C ASN A 658 -32.89 15.00 -17.75
N ASP A 659 -31.95 15.43 -16.89
CA ASP A 659 -32.18 16.41 -15.81
C ASP A 659 -33.33 15.94 -14.90
N THR A 660 -33.24 14.69 -14.44
CA THR A 660 -34.26 14.04 -13.61
C THR A 660 -33.67 13.20 -12.49
N TRP A 661 -34.39 13.17 -11.36
CA TRP A 661 -34.10 12.23 -10.28
C TRP A 661 -34.70 10.87 -10.60
N LEU A 662 -33.87 9.82 -10.54
CA LEU A 662 -34.32 8.43 -10.56
C LEU A 662 -34.75 8.01 -9.15
N GLU A 663 -35.46 6.88 -9.06
CA GLU A 663 -35.87 6.35 -7.75
C GLU A 663 -34.63 6.05 -6.89
N PRO A 664 -34.60 6.50 -5.62
CA PRO A 664 -33.49 6.22 -4.72
C PRO A 664 -33.32 4.73 -4.47
N TRP A 665 -32.09 4.28 -4.32
CA TRP A 665 -31.82 2.95 -3.80
C TRP A 665 -31.80 3.00 -2.27
N GLY A 666 -32.77 2.34 -1.64
CA GLY A 666 -32.89 2.28 -0.18
C GLY A 666 -33.12 0.87 0.33
N SER A 667 -32.72 0.61 1.57
CA SER A 667 -33.09 -0.62 2.28
C SER A 667 -34.55 -0.55 2.71
N THR A 668 -35.27 -1.67 2.61
CA THR A 668 -36.62 -1.79 3.18
C THR A 668 -36.60 -1.89 4.71
N GLY A 669 -35.44 -2.26 5.29
CA GLY A 669 -35.28 -2.48 6.73
C GLY A 669 -36.03 -3.70 7.29
N ILE A 670 -36.64 -4.53 6.42
CA ILE A 670 -37.41 -5.71 6.81
C ILE A 670 -36.58 -6.98 6.60
N ASN A 671 -36.43 -7.77 7.68
CA ASN A 671 -35.80 -9.09 7.69
C ASN A 671 -36.79 -10.13 8.20
N GLY A 672 -36.76 -11.36 7.66
CA GLY A 672 -37.53 -12.50 8.18
C GLY A 672 -39.04 -12.28 8.24
N VAL A 673 -39.70 -12.17 7.08
CA VAL A 673 -41.17 -12.05 7.02
C VAL A 673 -41.84 -13.42 7.09
N ASN A 674 -42.96 -13.52 7.81
CA ASN A 674 -43.73 -14.78 7.83
C ASN A 674 -44.42 -15.07 6.50
N ASN A 675 -44.71 -14.02 5.71
CA ASN A 675 -45.31 -14.11 4.39
C ASN A 675 -44.60 -13.17 3.42
N ALA A 676 -44.16 -13.71 2.28
CA ALA A 676 -43.55 -12.97 1.17
C ALA A 676 -44.26 -13.28 -0.16
N PRO A 677 -45.57 -13.03 -0.30
CA PRO A 677 -46.30 -13.37 -1.51
C PRO A 677 -45.72 -12.62 -2.72
N VAL A 678 -45.70 -13.29 -3.87
CA VAL A 678 -45.14 -12.78 -5.11
C VAL A 678 -46.17 -12.87 -6.23
N ALA A 679 -46.22 -11.84 -7.08
CA ALA A 679 -47.06 -11.85 -8.27
C ALA A 679 -46.42 -11.08 -9.42
N MET A 680 -46.76 -11.46 -10.65
CA MET A 680 -46.31 -10.78 -11.87
C MET A 680 -47.49 -10.08 -12.55
N VAL A 681 -47.29 -8.84 -12.97
CA VAL A 681 -48.21 -8.12 -13.86
C VAL A 681 -47.38 -7.55 -15.01
N GLY A 682 -47.56 -8.08 -16.22
CA GLY A 682 -46.64 -7.82 -17.33
C GLY A 682 -45.21 -8.22 -16.97
N ASP A 683 -44.25 -7.31 -17.19
CA ASP A 683 -42.82 -7.49 -16.87
C ASP A 683 -42.43 -6.98 -15.47
N ILE A 684 -43.40 -6.61 -14.63
CA ILE A 684 -43.15 -6.07 -13.29
C ILE A 684 -43.40 -7.15 -12.23
N LEU A 685 -42.34 -7.49 -11.50
CA LEU A 685 -42.36 -8.33 -10.32
C LEU A 685 -42.83 -7.56 -9.11
N HIS A 686 -43.86 -8.08 -8.44
CA HIS A 686 -44.41 -7.56 -7.20
C HIS A 686 -44.09 -8.52 -6.06
N LEU A 687 -43.43 -8.02 -5.03
CA LEU A 687 -43.09 -8.77 -3.83
C LEU A 687 -43.75 -8.10 -2.63
N GLY A 688 -44.73 -8.77 -2.04
CA GLY A 688 -45.37 -8.32 -0.80
C GLY A 688 -44.46 -8.65 0.38
N LEU A 689 -44.08 -7.65 1.15
CA LEU A 689 -43.28 -7.83 2.36
C LEU A 689 -44.13 -7.43 3.56
N GLN A 690 -44.39 -8.40 4.44
CA GLN A 690 -45.13 -8.17 5.65
C GLN A 690 -44.44 -7.09 6.52
N GLY A 691 -45.09 -5.93 6.68
CA GLY A 691 -44.58 -4.81 7.47
C GLY A 691 -43.97 -3.66 6.65
N TYR A 692 -43.83 -3.82 5.33
CA TYR A 692 -43.31 -2.77 4.45
C TYR A 692 -44.27 -2.36 3.33
N GLY A 693 -45.06 -3.30 2.80
CA GLY A 693 -45.89 -3.05 1.62
C GLY A 693 -45.47 -3.93 0.43
N VAL A 694 -45.73 -3.48 -0.80
CA VAL A 694 -45.39 -4.24 -2.02
C VAL A 694 -44.23 -3.57 -2.75
N VAL A 695 -43.08 -4.24 -2.79
CA VAL A 695 -41.91 -3.86 -3.58
C VAL A 695 -42.14 -4.21 -5.04
N ARG A 696 -41.62 -3.39 -5.96
CA ARG A 696 -41.82 -3.55 -7.40
C ARG A 696 -40.50 -3.49 -8.13
N LYS A 697 -40.26 -4.43 -9.06
CA LYS A 697 -39.09 -4.46 -9.92
C LYS A 697 -39.50 -4.69 -11.36
N ASP A 698 -39.06 -3.81 -12.26
CA ASP A 698 -39.18 -4.02 -13.69
C ASP A 698 -38.07 -4.99 -14.15
N LEU A 699 -38.46 -6.16 -14.63
CA LEU A 699 -37.50 -7.19 -15.03
C LEU A 699 -36.86 -6.90 -16.39
N SER A 700 -37.44 -6.00 -17.20
CA SER A 700 -36.92 -5.65 -18.52
C SER A 700 -35.78 -4.62 -18.45
N THR A 701 -35.86 -3.69 -17.51
CA THR A 701 -34.85 -2.63 -17.28
C THR A 701 -33.95 -2.93 -16.08
N GLY A 702 -34.39 -3.80 -15.16
CA GLY A 702 -33.72 -4.06 -13.90
C GLY A 702 -34.02 -3.02 -12.81
N GLU A 703 -34.79 -1.97 -13.12
CA GLU A 703 -35.12 -0.87 -12.21
C GLU A 703 -36.04 -1.31 -11.06
N ILE A 704 -35.80 -0.75 -9.87
CA ILE A 704 -36.70 -0.83 -8.73
C ILE A 704 -37.67 0.35 -8.80
N LEU A 705 -38.97 0.07 -8.83
CA LEU A 705 -40.02 1.07 -8.91
C LEU A 705 -40.52 1.44 -7.51
N SER A 706 -41.16 2.60 -7.36
CA SER A 706 -41.67 3.05 -6.06
C SER A 706 -42.60 1.99 -5.44
N PRO A 707 -42.51 1.68 -4.14
CA PRO A 707 -43.33 0.64 -3.52
C PRO A 707 -44.79 1.08 -3.37
N LEU A 708 -45.69 0.10 -3.23
CA LEU A 708 -47.07 0.34 -2.82
C LEU A 708 -47.14 0.20 -1.30
N THR A 709 -47.38 1.30 -0.58
CA THR A 709 -47.39 1.33 0.88
C THR A 709 -48.70 1.91 1.44
N ALA A 710 -48.94 1.66 2.72
CA ALA A 710 -50.01 2.27 3.49
C ALA A 710 -49.57 3.64 4.03
N GLY A 711 -50.54 4.44 4.46
CA GLY A 711 -50.26 5.78 4.95
C GLY A 711 -51.48 6.40 5.62
N ASN A 712 -51.26 7.12 6.72
CA ASN A 712 -52.33 7.63 7.59
C ASN A 712 -53.34 8.56 6.88
N ARG A 713 -52.97 9.18 5.75
CA ARG A 713 -53.83 10.01 4.89
C ARG A 713 -53.35 10.02 3.44
N GLY A 714 -53.53 8.91 2.71
CA GLY A 714 -53.25 8.85 1.26
C GLY A 714 -52.38 7.69 0.79
N GLY A 715 -52.04 6.72 1.66
CA GLY A 715 -51.39 5.49 1.22
C GLY A 715 -52.27 4.68 0.27
N LEU A 716 -51.64 4.00 -0.68
CA LEU A 716 -52.32 3.18 -1.68
C LEU A 716 -52.94 1.92 -1.05
N LEU A 717 -52.30 1.41 0.01
CA LEU A 717 -52.73 0.23 0.74
C LEU A 717 -53.43 0.57 2.06
N PRO A 718 -54.37 -0.29 2.52
CA PRO A 718 -55.00 -0.14 3.83
C PRO A 718 -54.08 -0.58 4.99
N SER A 719 -53.06 -1.42 4.73
CA SER A 719 -52.04 -1.84 5.70
C SER A 719 -50.80 -2.34 4.96
N ASP A 720 -49.61 -2.11 5.54
CA ASP A 720 -48.33 -2.66 5.05
C ASP A 720 -48.10 -4.12 5.45
N GLN A 721 -49.02 -4.70 6.24
CA GLN A 721 -49.00 -6.12 6.59
C GLN A 721 -49.61 -6.92 5.43
N ILE A 722 -48.77 -7.27 4.45
CA ILE A 722 -49.17 -8.02 3.25
C ILE A 722 -49.23 -9.52 3.55
N TYR A 723 -50.33 -10.16 3.17
CA TYR A 723 -50.54 -11.60 3.35
C TYR A 723 -50.66 -12.35 2.02
N ALA A 724 -51.30 -11.74 1.01
CA ALA A 724 -51.53 -12.36 -0.28
C ALA A 724 -51.33 -11.39 -1.44
N LEU A 725 -50.79 -11.90 -2.54
CA LEU A 725 -50.80 -11.28 -3.85
C LEU A 725 -51.32 -12.31 -4.85
N ASP A 726 -52.22 -11.91 -5.74
CA ASP A 726 -52.66 -12.72 -6.88
C ASP A 726 -52.95 -11.83 -8.09
N THR A 727 -53.08 -12.40 -9.28
CA THR A 727 -53.20 -11.67 -10.54
C THR A 727 -54.17 -12.33 -11.52
N ASP A 728 -54.90 -11.50 -12.27
CA ASP A 728 -55.65 -11.97 -13.46
C ASP A 728 -54.84 -11.84 -14.76
N GLY A 729 -53.55 -11.50 -14.64
CA GLY A 729 -52.63 -11.19 -15.73
C GLY A 729 -52.57 -9.71 -16.09
N ALA A 730 -53.56 -8.90 -15.70
CA ALA A 730 -53.60 -7.46 -15.97
C ALA A 730 -53.72 -6.60 -14.70
N ASN A 731 -54.30 -7.14 -13.63
CA ASN A 731 -54.51 -6.47 -12.35
C ASN A 731 -53.88 -7.27 -11.22
N LEU A 732 -53.34 -6.56 -10.23
CA LEU A 732 -52.83 -7.13 -8.99
C LEU A 732 -53.90 -7.05 -7.89
N TYR A 733 -54.13 -8.15 -7.19
CA TYR A 733 -55.00 -8.24 -6.01
C TYR A 733 -54.12 -8.38 -4.77
N ILE A 734 -54.31 -7.47 -3.80
CA ILE A 734 -53.43 -7.31 -2.64
C ILE A 734 -54.25 -7.52 -1.37
N GLY A 735 -53.93 -8.57 -0.63
CA GLY A 735 -54.56 -8.97 0.62
C GLY A 735 -53.71 -8.52 1.81
N THR A 736 -54.34 -7.86 2.77
CA THR A 736 -53.64 -7.26 3.91
C THR A 736 -54.31 -7.58 5.25
N GLN A 737 -53.69 -7.18 6.35
CA GLN A 737 -54.28 -7.25 7.69
C GLN A 737 -55.53 -6.37 7.89
N GLN A 738 -55.77 -5.36 7.05
CA GLN A 738 -56.89 -4.42 7.20
C GLN A 738 -57.67 -4.20 5.90
N GLY A 739 -57.93 -5.27 5.16
CA GLY A 739 -58.72 -5.28 3.94
C GLY A 739 -57.91 -5.68 2.71
N ALA A 740 -58.47 -5.44 1.54
CA ALA A 740 -57.85 -5.75 0.25
C ALA A 740 -57.96 -4.60 -0.75
N ARG A 741 -57.08 -4.63 -1.76
CA ARG A 741 -57.06 -3.70 -2.89
C ARG A 741 -56.87 -4.44 -4.20
N LYS A 742 -57.47 -3.92 -5.27
CA LYS A 742 -57.13 -4.25 -6.66
C LYS A 742 -56.35 -3.08 -7.25
N TRP A 743 -55.23 -3.34 -7.90
CA TRP A 743 -54.42 -2.38 -8.62
C TRP A 743 -54.39 -2.70 -10.11
N ASP A 744 -54.75 -1.73 -10.96
CA ASP A 744 -54.85 -1.90 -12.42
C ASP A 744 -53.60 -1.41 -13.19
N GLY A 745 -52.51 -1.13 -12.47
CA GLY A 745 -51.32 -0.48 -13.03
C GLY A 745 -51.27 1.02 -12.78
N ASN A 746 -52.41 1.66 -12.45
CA ASN A 746 -52.48 3.10 -12.25
C ASN A 746 -53.30 3.52 -11.02
N GLN A 747 -54.39 2.83 -10.70
CA GLN A 747 -55.34 3.19 -9.65
C GLN A 747 -55.66 2.01 -8.71
N MET A 748 -56.03 2.35 -7.47
CA MET A 748 -56.42 1.39 -6.44
C MET A 748 -57.95 1.33 -6.31
N THR A 749 -58.52 0.13 -6.39
CA THR A 749 -59.95 -0.14 -6.13
C THR A 749 -60.12 -0.93 -4.84
N SER A 750 -61.04 -0.50 -3.97
CA SER A 750 -61.32 -1.18 -2.69
C SER A 750 -62.31 -2.33 -2.87
N PHE A 751 -62.13 -3.40 -2.09
CA PHE A 751 -63.08 -4.52 -2.04
C PHE A 751 -64.34 -4.08 -1.29
N GLY A 752 -65.51 -4.43 -1.83
CA GLY A 752 -66.80 -4.15 -1.23
C GLY A 752 -67.03 -4.93 0.07
N GLN A 753 -67.91 -4.40 0.91
CA GLN A 753 -68.35 -5.06 2.14
C GLN A 753 -69.88 -5.11 2.19
N GLY A 754 -70.42 -6.19 2.75
CA GLY A 754 -71.86 -6.34 2.93
C GLY A 754 -72.37 -5.59 4.16
N SER A 755 -73.70 -5.63 4.36
CA SER A 755 -74.37 -4.94 5.47
C SER A 755 -74.36 -5.74 6.78
N SER A 756 -73.95 -7.01 6.75
CA SER A 756 -73.86 -7.89 7.93
C SER A 756 -72.41 -8.21 8.28
N TRP A 757 -72.17 -8.63 9.52
CA TRP A 757 -70.83 -9.04 9.96
C TRP A 757 -70.34 -10.32 9.25
N GLN A 758 -71.25 -11.16 8.74
CA GLN A 758 -70.94 -12.37 7.95
C GLN A 758 -70.37 -12.07 6.56
N THR A 759 -70.48 -10.82 6.09
CA THR A 759 -70.02 -10.38 4.75
C THR A 759 -69.07 -9.19 4.85
N ARG A 760 -68.34 -9.08 5.98
CA ARG A 760 -67.41 -7.98 6.31
C ARG A 760 -66.01 -8.49 6.71
N PRO A 761 -65.28 -9.17 5.81
CA PRO A 761 -63.93 -9.63 6.11
C PRO A 761 -63.00 -8.44 6.40
N GLN A 762 -62.09 -8.64 7.36
CA GLN A 762 -61.10 -7.63 7.77
C GLN A 762 -59.68 -8.01 7.30
N GLN A 763 -59.39 -9.31 7.23
CA GLN A 763 -58.10 -9.83 6.78
C GLN A 763 -58.32 -10.74 5.58
N PHE A 764 -57.39 -10.67 4.63
CA PHE A 764 -57.41 -11.43 3.38
C PHE A 764 -56.10 -12.19 3.29
N PHE A 765 -56.19 -13.52 3.38
CA PHE A 765 -55.04 -14.42 3.50
C PHE A 765 -54.65 -15.09 2.18
N ASP A 766 -55.61 -15.23 1.26
CA ASP A 766 -55.37 -15.82 -0.05
C ASP A 766 -56.47 -15.42 -1.05
N PHE A 767 -56.16 -15.53 -2.34
CA PHE A 767 -57.10 -15.30 -3.43
C PHE A 767 -57.05 -16.45 -4.44
N ALA A 768 -58.20 -16.70 -5.08
CA ALA A 768 -58.26 -17.52 -6.28
C ALA A 768 -59.12 -16.81 -7.32
N VAL A 769 -58.46 -16.43 -8.41
CA VAL A 769 -59.07 -15.67 -9.50
C VAL A 769 -59.63 -16.61 -10.58
N GLU A 770 -60.94 -16.53 -10.82
CA GLU A 770 -61.63 -17.16 -11.94
C GLU A 770 -61.98 -16.10 -12.98
N ALA A 771 -61.01 -15.75 -13.81
CA ALA A 771 -61.20 -14.78 -14.87
C ALA A 771 -62.12 -15.33 -15.98
N SER A 772 -63.10 -14.54 -16.39
CA SER A 772 -63.98 -14.84 -17.53
C SER A 772 -64.39 -13.56 -18.24
N ILE A 773 -64.56 -13.66 -19.57
CA ILE A 773 -65.00 -12.56 -20.45
C ILE A 773 -66.36 -11.96 -20.04
N SER A 774 -67.15 -12.65 -19.23
CA SER A 774 -68.47 -12.23 -18.74
C SER A 774 -68.47 -11.66 -17.30
N GLY A 775 -67.30 -11.31 -16.76
CA GLY A 775 -67.17 -10.69 -15.44
C GLY A 775 -67.04 -11.72 -14.32
N GLY A 776 -66.00 -12.56 -14.42
CA GLY A 776 -65.68 -13.70 -13.56
C GLY A 776 -65.69 -13.47 -12.03
N SER A 777 -65.34 -14.52 -11.29
CA SER A 777 -65.42 -14.53 -9.82
C SER A 777 -64.03 -14.49 -9.20
N LEU A 778 -63.89 -13.79 -8.09
CA LEU A 778 -62.71 -13.84 -7.25
C LEU A 778 -63.14 -14.42 -5.90
N TYR A 779 -62.49 -15.50 -5.50
CA TYR A 779 -62.70 -16.12 -4.19
C TYR A 779 -61.57 -15.68 -3.28
N ALA A 780 -61.89 -15.31 -2.04
CA ALA A 780 -60.92 -14.86 -1.05
C ALA A 780 -60.99 -15.72 0.20
N GLY A 781 -59.85 -16.22 0.65
CA GLY A 781 -59.67 -16.77 1.99
C GLY A 781 -59.55 -15.61 2.98
N THR A 782 -60.41 -15.58 3.99
CA THR A 782 -60.49 -14.45 4.93
C THR A 782 -60.58 -14.92 6.38
N ASN A 783 -60.49 -13.97 7.32
CA ASN A 783 -60.68 -14.24 8.74
C ASN A 783 -62.11 -14.63 9.14
N ILE A 784 -63.06 -14.66 8.20
CA ILE A 784 -64.45 -15.07 8.43
C ILE A 784 -64.95 -16.14 7.44
N GLY A 785 -64.03 -16.81 6.73
CA GLY A 785 -64.33 -17.91 5.81
C GLY A 785 -63.97 -17.59 4.36
N VAL A 786 -64.62 -18.26 3.41
CA VAL A 786 -64.42 -18.02 1.97
C VAL A 786 -65.45 -17.02 1.46
N CYS A 787 -64.99 -15.88 0.93
CA CYS A 787 -65.84 -14.85 0.37
C CYS A 787 -65.73 -14.78 -1.16
N LYS A 788 -66.86 -14.64 -1.85
CA LYS A 788 -66.93 -14.47 -3.31
C LYS A 788 -67.15 -13.01 -3.69
N TYR A 789 -66.39 -12.54 -4.66
CA TYR A 789 -66.43 -11.19 -5.22
C TYR A 789 -66.63 -11.23 -6.73
N SER A 790 -67.28 -10.19 -7.28
CA SER A 790 -67.32 -9.97 -8.73
C SER A 790 -66.06 -9.25 -9.20
N ILE A 791 -65.34 -9.81 -10.18
CA ILE A 791 -64.11 -9.19 -10.73
C ILE A 791 -64.38 -7.82 -11.34
N ALA A 792 -65.57 -7.62 -11.92
CA ALA A 792 -65.92 -6.38 -12.61
C ALA A 792 -66.16 -5.19 -11.67
N THR A 793 -66.67 -5.42 -10.46
CA THR A 793 -67.09 -4.36 -9.54
C THR A 793 -66.36 -4.38 -8.20
N MET A 794 -65.63 -5.46 -7.89
CA MET A 794 -65.12 -5.79 -6.56
C MET A 794 -66.22 -5.81 -5.48
N GLY A 795 -67.50 -5.93 -5.88
CA GLY A 795 -68.62 -6.09 -4.97
C GLY A 795 -68.66 -7.50 -4.39
N ILE A 796 -68.87 -7.61 -3.08
CA ILE A 796 -69.03 -8.90 -2.41
C ILE A 796 -70.37 -9.53 -2.82
N ASN A 797 -70.35 -10.81 -3.18
CA ASN A 797 -71.55 -11.58 -3.48
C ASN A 797 -72.06 -12.30 -2.23
N ASP A 798 -71.22 -13.13 -1.61
CA ASP A 798 -71.55 -13.89 -0.40
C ASP A 798 -70.28 -14.42 0.28
N CYS A 799 -70.38 -14.88 1.53
CA CYS A 799 -69.31 -15.57 2.25
C CYS A 799 -69.83 -16.84 2.93
N GLN A 800 -69.06 -17.92 2.87
CA GLN A 800 -69.33 -19.18 3.57
C GLN A 800 -68.44 -19.27 4.80
N ASN A 801 -69.05 -19.44 5.97
CA ASN A 801 -68.36 -19.48 7.27
C ASN A 801 -68.77 -20.73 8.08
N VAL A 802 -68.34 -20.83 9.35
CA VAL A 802 -68.64 -21.99 10.22
C VAL A 802 -70.12 -22.23 10.44
N TYR A 803 -70.97 -21.20 10.40
CA TYR A 803 -72.41 -21.38 10.50
C TYR A 803 -73.01 -22.04 9.27
N ASP A 804 -72.33 -21.91 8.14
CA ASP A 804 -72.72 -22.52 6.87
C ASP A 804 -72.11 -23.92 6.70
N GLY A 805 -71.18 -24.31 7.57
CA GLY A 805 -70.58 -25.65 7.62
C GLY A 805 -69.07 -25.69 7.41
N MET A 806 -68.41 -24.55 7.18
CA MET A 806 -66.95 -24.49 7.03
C MET A 806 -66.22 -25.04 8.28
N PRO A 807 -65.05 -25.67 8.14
CA PRO A 807 -64.36 -26.31 9.27
C PRO A 807 -63.82 -25.32 10.32
N ASN A 808 -63.50 -24.08 9.94
CA ASN A 808 -62.99 -23.04 10.83
C ASN A 808 -63.47 -21.64 10.38
N TRP A 809 -63.38 -20.66 11.27
CA TRP A 809 -63.68 -19.25 11.00
C TRP A 809 -62.69 -18.62 10.02
N ALA A 810 -61.40 -18.92 10.15
CA ALA A 810 -60.39 -18.39 9.24
C ALA A 810 -60.09 -19.40 8.14
N THR A 811 -60.16 -18.93 6.89
CA THR A 811 -59.70 -19.65 5.71
C THR A 811 -58.38 -19.05 5.25
N TYR A 812 -57.32 -19.83 5.25
CA TYR A 812 -55.96 -19.37 4.94
C TYR A 812 -55.54 -19.64 3.51
N SER A 813 -56.18 -20.60 2.84
CA SER A 813 -55.97 -20.84 1.41
C SER A 813 -57.30 -21.07 0.70
N VAL A 814 -57.38 -20.67 -0.56
CA VAL A 814 -58.57 -20.84 -1.39
C VAL A 814 -58.17 -21.36 -2.77
N GLY A 815 -58.89 -22.35 -3.26
CA GLY A 815 -58.72 -22.89 -4.60
C GLY A 815 -60.08 -23.16 -5.23
N TYR A 816 -60.11 -23.44 -6.53
CA TYR A 816 -61.34 -23.90 -7.17
C TYR A 816 -61.05 -24.86 -8.32
N ASP A 817 -62.04 -25.67 -8.66
CA ASP A 817 -62.05 -26.49 -9.88
C ASP A 817 -63.32 -26.20 -10.70
N SER A 818 -63.74 -27.15 -11.55
CA SER A 818 -64.97 -26.99 -12.34
C SER A 818 -66.26 -26.96 -11.51
N ASN A 819 -66.29 -27.56 -10.31
CA ASN A 819 -67.49 -27.81 -9.53
C ASN A 819 -67.48 -27.15 -8.14
N TYR A 820 -66.32 -26.99 -7.53
CA TYR A 820 -66.14 -26.61 -6.14
C TYR A 820 -65.14 -25.46 -5.96
N VAL A 821 -65.38 -24.68 -4.91
CA VAL A 821 -64.39 -23.80 -4.28
C VAL A 821 -63.96 -24.48 -2.98
N TYR A 822 -62.67 -24.59 -2.78
CA TYR A 822 -62.05 -25.22 -1.62
C TYR A 822 -61.56 -24.12 -0.68
N GLY A 823 -62.01 -24.14 0.57
CA GLY A 823 -61.48 -23.26 1.62
C GLY A 823 -60.62 -24.06 2.59
N GLY A 824 -59.31 -23.94 2.46
CA GLY A 824 -58.34 -24.55 3.36
C GLY A 824 -58.27 -23.82 4.69
N THR A 825 -58.48 -24.56 5.77
CA THR A 825 -58.42 -24.05 7.14
C THR A 825 -57.43 -24.87 7.97
N THR A 826 -57.14 -24.44 9.20
CA THR A 826 -56.35 -25.21 10.16
C THR A 826 -57.11 -26.40 10.77
N SER A 827 -58.35 -26.64 10.34
CA SER A 827 -59.23 -27.71 10.84
C SER A 827 -59.85 -28.53 9.70
N GLY A 828 -59.16 -28.59 8.55
CA GLY A 828 -59.60 -29.30 7.35
C GLY A 828 -60.00 -28.35 6.21
N VAL A 829 -60.58 -28.91 5.15
CA VAL A 829 -60.97 -28.18 3.93
C VAL A 829 -62.48 -28.19 3.79
N GLY A 830 -63.09 -27.00 3.66
CA GLY A 830 -64.51 -26.88 3.32
C GLY A 830 -64.73 -26.82 1.82
N LEU A 831 -65.62 -27.66 1.29
CA LEU A 831 -65.98 -27.66 -0.13
C LEU A 831 -67.29 -26.90 -0.31
N ILE A 832 -67.26 -25.90 -1.20
CA ILE A 832 -68.38 -25.01 -1.51
C ILE A 832 -68.77 -25.23 -2.96
N THR A 833 -70.02 -25.60 -3.22
CA THR A 833 -70.51 -25.83 -4.58
C THR A 833 -70.51 -24.52 -5.38
N LYS A 834 -69.83 -24.46 -6.52
CA LYS A 834 -69.67 -23.21 -7.31
C LYS A 834 -70.99 -22.65 -7.85
N SER A 835 -71.93 -23.51 -8.23
CA SER A 835 -73.17 -23.09 -8.92
C SER A 835 -74.12 -22.28 -8.06
N ASN A 836 -74.13 -22.51 -6.74
CA ASN A 836 -74.95 -21.80 -5.77
C ASN A 836 -74.12 -21.11 -4.67
N PHE A 837 -72.81 -21.33 -4.65
CA PHE A 837 -71.87 -20.86 -3.63
C PHE A 837 -72.32 -21.19 -2.21
N GLN A 838 -72.80 -22.42 -2.00
CA GLN A 838 -73.16 -22.94 -0.69
C GLN A 838 -72.20 -24.05 -0.29
N HIS A 839 -71.84 -24.10 0.99
CA HIS A 839 -71.12 -25.23 1.58
C HIS A 839 -71.82 -26.55 1.26
N ASP A 840 -71.03 -27.57 0.94
CA ASP A 840 -71.49 -28.93 0.62
C ASP A 840 -71.05 -29.91 1.72
N TYR A 841 -69.73 -30.13 1.87
CA TYR A 841 -69.16 -31.00 2.89
C TYR A 841 -67.71 -30.64 3.21
N ASN A 842 -67.15 -31.26 4.26
CA ASN A 842 -65.78 -31.03 4.71
C ASN A 842 -64.89 -32.26 4.43
N TRP A 843 -63.61 -32.02 4.15
CA TRP A 843 -62.56 -33.03 4.20
C TRP A 843 -61.78 -32.91 5.51
N GLY A 844 -61.57 -34.04 6.21
CA GLY A 844 -60.68 -34.17 7.37
C GLY A 844 -61.22 -33.67 8.72
N GLN A 845 -62.42 -34.09 9.14
CA GLN A 845 -62.95 -33.71 10.46
C GLN A 845 -62.61 -34.77 11.52
N ASP A 846 -61.96 -34.32 12.61
CA ASP A 846 -61.92 -34.88 13.98
C ASP A 846 -60.54 -35.16 14.62
N THR A 847 -59.42 -34.95 13.93
CA THR A 847 -58.10 -34.80 14.57
C THR A 847 -57.29 -33.74 13.82
N GLN A 848 -56.63 -32.84 14.55
CA GLN A 848 -55.49 -32.13 13.98
C GLN A 848 -54.47 -33.20 13.62
N THR A 849 -54.33 -33.54 12.35
CA THR A 849 -53.25 -34.42 11.92
C THR A 849 -52.05 -33.53 11.63
N GLY A 850 -51.02 -33.57 12.47
CA GLY A 850 -49.80 -32.76 12.31
C GLY A 850 -48.98 -33.16 11.08
N ASN A 851 -49.34 -34.27 10.42
CA ASN A 851 -48.70 -34.80 9.23
C ASN A 851 -49.71 -35.11 8.12
N ALA A 852 -49.34 -34.82 6.87
CA ALA A 852 -50.10 -35.12 5.66
C ALA A 852 -49.14 -35.47 4.51
N VAL A 853 -48.36 -36.54 4.68
CA VAL A 853 -47.42 -37.05 3.66
C VAL A 853 -48.19 -37.73 2.54
N VAL A 854 -47.86 -37.43 1.28
CA VAL A 854 -48.63 -37.91 0.12
C VAL A 854 -47.73 -38.69 -0.84
N GLU A 855 -48.15 -39.88 -1.22
CA GLU A 855 -47.54 -40.69 -2.28
C GLU A 855 -48.60 -41.03 -3.35
N ILE A 856 -48.30 -40.80 -4.62
CA ILE A 856 -49.26 -41.05 -5.71
C ILE A 856 -48.80 -42.26 -6.51
N MET A 857 -49.56 -43.35 -6.41
CA MET A 857 -49.31 -44.55 -7.21
C MET A 857 -50.41 -44.76 -8.24
N GLY A 858 -50.06 -44.56 -9.52
CA GLY A 858 -50.99 -44.67 -10.63
C GLY A 858 -52.11 -43.63 -10.54
N ASN A 859 -53.33 -44.09 -10.26
CA ASN A 859 -54.52 -43.23 -10.22
C ASN A 859 -55.03 -42.98 -8.79
N THR A 860 -54.23 -43.34 -7.78
CA THR A 860 -54.62 -43.22 -6.37
C THR A 860 -53.58 -42.42 -5.62
N ALA A 861 -54.00 -41.38 -4.90
CA ALA A 861 -53.19 -40.69 -3.91
C ALA A 861 -53.35 -41.40 -2.55
N TYR A 862 -52.23 -41.75 -1.94
CA TYR A 862 -52.13 -42.29 -0.58
C TYR A 862 -51.66 -41.16 0.31
N ILE A 863 -52.44 -40.83 1.34
CA ILE A 863 -52.23 -39.67 2.20
C ILE A 863 -52.06 -40.20 3.62
N GLY A 864 -50.83 -40.24 4.09
CA GLY A 864 -50.46 -40.63 5.43
C GLY A 864 -50.78 -39.50 6.40
N THR A 865 -51.41 -39.86 7.51
CA THR A 865 -51.88 -38.92 8.52
C THR A 865 -51.47 -39.38 9.90
N GLU A 866 -51.42 -38.44 10.85
CA GLU A 866 -51.29 -38.75 12.27
C GLU A 866 -52.64 -39.24 12.83
N GLY A 867 -52.70 -40.49 13.28
CA GLY A 867 -53.85 -41.13 13.93
C GLY A 867 -55.00 -41.60 13.03
N LEU A 868 -54.96 -41.38 11.71
CA LEU A 868 -55.97 -41.92 10.77
C LEU A 868 -55.38 -42.90 9.74
N GLY A 869 -54.10 -43.26 9.88
CA GLY A 869 -53.40 -44.14 8.97
C GLY A 869 -53.23 -43.54 7.57
N VAL A 870 -53.31 -44.39 6.54
CA VAL A 870 -53.16 -43.99 5.13
C VAL A 870 -54.53 -43.85 4.48
N LEU A 871 -54.98 -42.60 4.31
CA LEU A 871 -56.15 -42.27 3.51
C LEU A 871 -55.86 -42.51 2.02
N ARG A 872 -56.88 -42.85 1.25
CA ARG A 872 -56.72 -43.24 -0.15
C ARG A 872 -57.72 -42.52 -1.03
N TYR A 873 -57.25 -41.86 -2.07
CA TYR A 873 -58.08 -41.06 -2.95
C TYR A 873 -57.91 -41.49 -4.40
N ASP A 874 -58.97 -41.97 -5.04
CA ASP A 874 -59.00 -42.26 -6.48
C ASP A 874 -59.15 -40.95 -7.26
N ILE A 875 -58.07 -40.56 -7.95
CA ILE A 875 -57.92 -39.27 -8.62
C ILE A 875 -58.85 -39.18 -9.85
N ALA A 876 -58.95 -40.23 -10.68
CA ALA A 876 -59.77 -40.15 -11.90
C ALA A 876 -61.27 -40.29 -11.62
N ASN A 877 -61.64 -40.98 -10.55
CA ASN A 877 -63.05 -41.14 -10.17
C ASN A 877 -63.50 -40.12 -9.11
N ASN A 878 -62.57 -39.31 -8.57
CA ASN A 878 -62.83 -38.29 -7.57
C ASN A 878 -63.54 -38.85 -6.32
N GLN A 879 -63.04 -39.98 -5.81
CA GLN A 879 -63.66 -40.74 -4.73
C GLN A 879 -62.64 -41.19 -3.68
N TRP A 880 -63.00 -41.06 -2.41
CA TRP A 880 -62.25 -41.66 -1.30
C TRP A 880 -62.44 -43.19 -1.29
N LEU A 881 -61.33 -43.92 -1.18
CA LEU A 881 -61.28 -45.36 -0.98
C LEU A 881 -61.16 -45.68 0.52
N THR A 882 -61.42 -46.94 0.90
CA THR A 882 -61.22 -47.39 2.29
C THR A 882 -59.76 -47.16 2.71
N PRO A 883 -59.51 -46.46 3.84
CA PRO A 883 -58.16 -46.17 4.32
C PRO A 883 -57.46 -47.43 4.80
N PHE A 884 -56.13 -47.38 4.93
CA PHE A 884 -55.35 -48.40 5.64
C PHE A 884 -55.15 -47.94 7.07
N THR A 885 -55.60 -48.72 8.04
CA THR A 885 -55.53 -48.39 9.46
C THR A 885 -55.24 -49.63 10.30
N GLU A 886 -54.86 -49.44 11.56
CA GLU A 886 -54.78 -50.54 12.54
C GLU A 886 -56.15 -51.17 12.81
N ASP A 887 -57.19 -50.33 12.91
CA ASP A 887 -58.57 -50.77 13.18
C ASP A 887 -59.10 -51.76 12.14
N ASN A 888 -58.67 -51.64 10.90
CA ASN A 888 -59.03 -52.58 9.83
C ASN A 888 -57.95 -53.63 9.53
N GLY A 889 -56.88 -53.67 10.35
CA GLY A 889 -55.84 -54.69 10.35
C GLY A 889 -54.90 -54.64 9.16
N VAL A 890 -54.83 -53.50 8.46
CA VAL A 890 -53.88 -53.30 7.35
C VAL A 890 -52.56 -52.74 7.87
N LEU A 891 -52.61 -51.81 8.82
CA LEU A 891 -51.42 -51.32 9.52
C LEU A 891 -51.21 -52.08 10.83
N ASP A 892 -49.95 -52.24 11.21
CA ASP A 892 -49.50 -52.79 12.50
C ASP A 892 -49.46 -51.69 13.59
N GLY A 893 -49.37 -52.14 14.84
CA GLY A 893 -49.51 -51.27 16.02
C GLY A 893 -48.36 -50.26 16.16
N GLY A 894 -48.66 -48.97 16.02
CA GLY A 894 -47.71 -47.86 16.01
C GLY A 894 -47.48 -47.24 14.63
N ASN A 895 -48.13 -47.74 13.57
CA ASN A 895 -47.99 -47.22 12.21
C ASN A 895 -49.26 -46.53 11.68
N ASP A 896 -50.31 -46.36 12.49
CA ASP A 896 -51.43 -45.46 12.21
C ASP A 896 -51.07 -43.96 12.30
N ASP A 897 -49.98 -43.64 13.01
CA ASP A 897 -49.29 -42.35 13.02
C ASP A 897 -48.25 -42.27 11.89
N VAL A 898 -48.71 -41.99 10.67
CA VAL A 898 -47.85 -42.07 9.48
C VAL A 898 -46.88 -40.89 9.42
N THR A 899 -45.58 -41.19 9.49
CA THR A 899 -44.49 -40.21 9.47
C THR A 899 -43.84 -40.03 8.10
N GLY A 900 -43.99 -41.02 7.22
CA GLY A 900 -43.49 -41.02 5.85
C GLY A 900 -44.19 -42.04 4.94
N LEU A 901 -44.27 -41.75 3.65
CA LEU A 901 -44.81 -42.64 2.61
C LEU A 901 -43.91 -42.60 1.37
N VAL A 902 -43.62 -43.75 0.78
CA VAL A 902 -42.93 -43.81 -0.52
C VAL A 902 -43.26 -45.09 -1.28
N ALA A 903 -43.46 -44.98 -2.59
CA ALA A 903 -43.68 -46.14 -3.45
C ALA A 903 -42.41 -47.01 -3.54
N ASP A 904 -42.55 -48.33 -3.43
CA ASP A 904 -41.45 -49.26 -3.60
C ASP A 904 -41.02 -49.38 -5.07
N ILE A 905 -39.79 -49.86 -5.30
CA ILE A 905 -39.29 -50.16 -6.66
C ILE A 905 -40.10 -51.26 -7.37
N ARG A 906 -40.86 -52.08 -6.62
CA ARG A 906 -41.76 -53.10 -7.14
C ARG A 906 -43.19 -52.53 -7.24
N PRO A 907 -43.94 -52.88 -8.29
CA PRO A 907 -45.27 -52.32 -8.52
C PRO A 907 -46.27 -52.73 -7.43
N ASN A 908 -47.19 -51.81 -7.12
CA ASN A 908 -48.27 -51.98 -6.14
C ASN A 908 -47.82 -52.22 -4.70
N LEU A 909 -46.60 -51.84 -4.34
CA LEU A 909 -46.09 -51.89 -2.97
C LEU A 909 -45.76 -50.47 -2.47
N LEU A 910 -46.23 -50.15 -1.27
CA LEU A 910 -46.06 -48.84 -0.62
C LEU A 910 -45.35 -49.05 0.72
N TRP A 911 -44.24 -48.35 0.94
CA TRP A 911 -43.64 -48.25 2.25
C TRP A 911 -44.40 -47.22 3.08
N VAL A 912 -44.80 -47.64 4.27
CA VAL A 912 -45.45 -46.84 5.30
C VAL A 912 -44.50 -46.73 6.47
N GLY A 913 -44.08 -45.51 6.79
CA GLY A 913 -43.26 -45.22 7.96
C GLY A 913 -44.12 -44.72 9.11
N GLY A 914 -43.84 -45.18 10.31
CA GLY A 914 -44.52 -44.76 11.54
C GLY A 914 -43.65 -44.91 12.78
N ASP A 915 -44.27 -44.77 13.95
CA ASP A 915 -43.59 -44.82 15.24
C ASP A 915 -43.01 -46.20 15.57
N ASP A 916 -43.46 -47.29 14.91
CA ASP A 916 -42.86 -48.62 15.09
C ASP A 916 -41.84 -49.00 14.01
N GLY A 917 -41.67 -48.22 12.94
CA GLY A 917 -40.63 -48.44 11.93
C GLY A 917 -41.16 -48.35 10.51
N PHE A 918 -40.96 -49.42 9.71
CA PHE A 918 -41.46 -49.51 8.33
C PHE A 918 -42.38 -50.71 8.13
N GLN A 919 -43.45 -50.50 7.38
CA GLN A 919 -44.30 -51.56 6.86
C GLN A 919 -44.39 -51.44 5.33
N LEU A 920 -44.26 -52.55 4.61
CA LEU A 920 -44.42 -52.60 3.16
C LEU A 920 -45.77 -53.22 2.79
N ILE A 921 -46.69 -52.42 2.25
CA ILE A 921 -48.07 -52.83 2.01
C ILE A 921 -48.35 -53.03 0.54
N ASN A 922 -48.98 -54.15 0.19
CA ASN A 922 -49.55 -54.36 -1.13
C ASN A 922 -50.85 -53.57 -1.27
N VAL A 923 -50.79 -52.44 -1.97
CA VAL A 923 -51.88 -51.47 -2.02
C VAL A 923 -53.16 -51.97 -2.73
N THR A 924 -53.06 -53.07 -3.47
CA THR A 924 -54.22 -53.70 -4.13
C THR A 924 -54.97 -54.67 -3.21
N THR A 925 -54.25 -55.35 -2.31
CA THR A 925 -54.80 -56.40 -1.46
C THR A 925 -54.91 -56.01 0.02
N GLY A 926 -54.21 -54.95 0.45
CA GLY A 926 -54.05 -54.58 1.86
C GLY A 926 -53.15 -55.55 2.65
N GLY A 927 -52.44 -56.46 1.96
CA GLY A 927 -51.55 -57.42 2.62
C GLY A 927 -50.15 -56.87 2.85
N GLU A 928 -49.60 -57.14 4.04
CA GLU A 928 -48.20 -56.86 4.37
C GLU A 928 -47.24 -57.78 3.61
N ALA A 929 -46.19 -57.19 3.05
CA ALA A 929 -45.11 -57.87 2.35
C ALA A 929 -43.84 -57.95 3.21
N TYR A 930 -43.54 -56.91 3.98
CA TYR A 930 -42.43 -56.84 4.93
C TYR A 930 -42.79 -55.92 6.08
N ASP A 931 -42.22 -56.22 7.24
CA ASP A 931 -42.29 -55.45 8.48
C ASP A 931 -40.85 -55.29 9.01
N ILE A 932 -40.46 -54.04 9.27
CA ILE A 932 -39.16 -53.65 9.81
C ILE A 932 -39.42 -52.73 11.00
N GLU A 933 -39.55 -53.35 12.17
CA GLU A 933 -39.60 -52.64 13.45
C GLU A 933 -38.35 -51.77 13.70
N ARG A 934 -38.46 -50.69 14.47
CA ARG A 934 -37.30 -49.89 14.95
C ARG A 934 -36.31 -50.71 15.77
N SER A 935 -36.75 -51.84 16.33
CA SER A 935 -35.92 -52.79 17.06
C SER A 935 -35.00 -53.64 16.14
N SER A 936 -35.30 -53.64 14.82
CA SER A 936 -34.58 -54.40 13.80
C SER A 936 -33.20 -53.84 13.53
N SER A 937 -32.23 -54.72 13.25
CA SER A 937 -30.90 -54.32 12.76
C SER A 937 -30.91 -53.72 11.36
N LEU A 938 -32.07 -53.67 10.70
CA LEU A 938 -32.26 -53.01 9.42
C LEU A 938 -32.68 -51.53 9.56
N TYR A 939 -33.02 -51.08 10.78
CA TYR A 939 -33.45 -49.73 11.09
C TYR A 939 -32.34 -48.98 11.85
N ASN A 940 -31.85 -47.87 11.28
CA ASN A 940 -30.64 -47.18 11.77
C ASN A 940 -30.88 -45.71 12.19
N ALA A 941 -32.13 -45.24 12.24
CA ALA A 941 -32.46 -43.89 12.68
C ALA A 941 -32.80 -43.82 14.17
N ALA A 942 -32.60 -42.64 14.78
CA ALA A 942 -32.83 -42.41 16.21
C ALA A 942 -34.31 -42.26 16.60
N SER A 943 -35.18 -41.94 15.65
CA SER A 943 -36.63 -41.77 15.82
C SER A 943 -37.36 -42.28 14.57
N ALA A 944 -38.70 -42.13 14.52
CA ALA A 944 -39.53 -42.49 13.38
C ALA A 944 -39.01 -41.92 12.05
N PRO A 945 -39.25 -42.61 10.92
CA PRO A 945 -38.67 -42.20 9.64
C PRO A 945 -39.46 -41.06 9.01
N HIS A 946 -38.76 -40.00 8.64
CA HIS A 946 -39.30 -38.85 7.91
C HIS A 946 -38.61 -38.65 6.55
N ASP A 947 -39.27 -37.88 5.68
CA ASP A 947 -38.85 -37.53 4.31
C ASP A 947 -38.28 -38.73 3.54
N MET A 948 -39.05 -39.82 3.57
CA MET A 948 -38.68 -41.09 2.94
C MET A 948 -38.64 -40.95 1.42
N LEU A 949 -37.52 -41.32 0.81
CA LEU A 949 -37.39 -41.35 -0.65
C LEU A 949 -36.54 -42.54 -1.09
N ILE A 950 -36.85 -43.11 -2.26
CA ILE A 950 -36.06 -44.20 -2.85
C ILE A 950 -35.36 -43.70 -4.12
N HIS A 951 -34.03 -43.83 -4.16
CA HIS A 951 -33.24 -43.59 -5.37
C HIS A 951 -32.16 -44.66 -5.52
N ASN A 952 -31.96 -45.18 -6.73
CA ASN A 952 -30.99 -46.23 -7.04
C ASN A 952 -31.07 -47.46 -6.08
N ASN A 953 -32.29 -47.92 -5.79
CA ASN A 953 -32.61 -49.02 -4.86
C ASN A 953 -32.32 -48.76 -3.38
N ILE A 954 -31.98 -47.54 -2.99
CA ILE A 954 -31.73 -47.18 -1.59
C ILE A 954 -32.86 -46.28 -1.11
N LEU A 955 -33.51 -46.67 -0.01
CA LEU A 955 -34.41 -45.84 0.78
C LEU A 955 -33.57 -44.96 1.71
N TYR A 956 -33.72 -43.65 1.57
CA TYR A 956 -33.15 -42.63 2.44
C TYR A 956 -34.25 -42.10 3.36
N TYR A 957 -33.92 -41.89 4.63
CA TYR A 957 -34.83 -41.35 5.63
C TYR A 957 -34.04 -40.73 6.79
N HIS A 958 -34.66 -39.85 7.56
CA HIS A 958 -34.02 -39.21 8.71
C HIS A 958 -34.97 -39.03 9.88
N ALA A 959 -34.44 -38.63 11.03
CA ALA A 959 -35.16 -38.52 12.31
C ALA A 959 -35.48 -37.06 12.70
N ARG A 960 -35.60 -36.17 11.71
CA ARG A 960 -35.80 -34.70 11.85
C ARG A 960 -34.82 -34.05 12.84
N THR A 961 -35.32 -33.62 14.01
CA THR A 961 -34.57 -32.85 15.01
C THR A 961 -33.88 -33.73 16.05
N THR A 962 -34.02 -35.06 15.96
CA THR A 962 -33.40 -35.99 16.91
C THR A 962 -32.02 -36.48 16.48
N SER A 963 -31.62 -36.20 15.24
CA SER A 963 -30.32 -36.52 14.67
C SER A 963 -30.06 -35.70 13.40
N ASP A 964 -28.79 -35.35 13.20
CA ASP A 964 -28.23 -34.73 12.00
C ASP A 964 -27.75 -35.77 10.96
N GLU A 965 -28.20 -37.02 11.07
CA GLU A 965 -27.84 -38.10 10.15
C GLU A 965 -28.99 -38.52 9.22
N VAL A 966 -28.64 -38.89 7.98
CA VAL A 966 -29.53 -39.59 7.05
C VAL A 966 -29.22 -41.08 7.05
N SER A 967 -30.24 -41.88 7.39
CA SER A 967 -30.22 -43.34 7.39
C SER A 967 -30.56 -43.93 6.02
N ARG A 968 -30.04 -45.13 5.73
CA ARG A 968 -30.09 -45.75 4.40
C ARG A 968 -30.37 -47.25 4.43
N LEU A 969 -31.33 -47.70 3.63
CA LEU A 969 -31.70 -49.11 3.46
C LEU A 969 -31.70 -49.50 1.97
N ASP A 970 -30.93 -50.52 1.58
CA ASP A 970 -31.06 -51.12 0.24
C ASP A 970 -32.36 -51.94 0.20
N VAL A 971 -33.38 -51.44 -0.52
CA VAL A 971 -34.70 -52.06 -0.59
C VAL A 971 -34.77 -53.22 -1.59
N ALA A 972 -33.78 -53.36 -2.47
CA ALA A 972 -33.68 -54.50 -3.38
C ALA A 972 -33.12 -55.75 -2.67
N ASN A 973 -32.15 -55.55 -1.77
CA ASN A 973 -31.46 -56.62 -1.05
C ASN A 973 -31.87 -56.75 0.43
N LEU A 974 -32.62 -55.78 0.96
CA LEU A 974 -33.01 -55.65 2.38
C LEU A 974 -31.81 -55.66 3.33
N THR A 975 -30.86 -54.76 3.06
CA THR A 975 -29.65 -54.58 3.88
C THR A 975 -29.48 -53.13 4.29
N ALA A 976 -29.23 -52.87 5.58
CA ALA A 976 -28.92 -51.54 6.06
C ALA A 976 -27.52 -51.08 5.64
N LEU A 977 -27.41 -49.81 5.26
CA LEU A 977 -26.16 -49.15 4.91
C LEU A 977 -25.75 -48.19 6.03
N SER A 978 -24.50 -47.69 5.99
CA SER A 978 -24.04 -46.70 6.97
C SER A 978 -24.80 -45.37 6.81
N ASN A 979 -24.97 -44.64 7.91
CA ASN A 979 -25.59 -43.32 7.86
C ASN A 979 -24.66 -42.28 7.18
N LEU A 980 -25.26 -41.21 6.68
CA LEU A 980 -24.56 -40.00 6.22
C LEU A 980 -24.68 -38.93 7.30
N ASP A 981 -23.55 -38.45 7.81
CA ASP A 981 -23.49 -37.41 8.84
C ASP A 981 -23.54 -36.02 8.18
N ILE A 982 -24.72 -35.40 8.18
CA ILE A 982 -24.98 -34.13 7.49
C ILE A 982 -24.43 -32.96 8.32
N GLY A 983 -24.61 -33.02 9.64
CA GLY A 983 -24.14 -32.01 10.57
C GLY A 983 -22.63 -31.85 10.50
N ALA A 984 -21.88 -32.96 10.54
CA ALA A 984 -20.43 -32.91 10.37
C ALA A 984 -20.03 -32.34 9.00
N GLN A 985 -20.79 -32.65 7.94
CA GLN A 985 -20.47 -32.21 6.59
C GLN A 985 -20.56 -30.69 6.41
N VAL A 986 -21.52 -30.01 7.05
CA VAL A 986 -21.66 -28.54 6.95
C VAL A 986 -21.14 -27.78 8.16
N GLY A 987 -20.62 -28.47 9.18
CA GLY A 987 -20.07 -27.84 10.39
C GLY A 987 -21.10 -27.55 11.48
N GLU A 988 -22.26 -28.20 11.44
CA GLU A 988 -23.40 -28.00 12.34
C GLU A 988 -23.74 -29.32 13.06
N ASN A 989 -22.77 -29.86 13.80
CA ASN A 989 -22.94 -31.10 14.56
C ASN A 989 -24.06 -30.95 15.62
N GLY A 990 -25.00 -31.89 15.63
CA GLY A 990 -26.20 -31.83 16.45
C GLY A 990 -27.24 -30.81 15.96
N GLY A 991 -27.15 -30.42 14.69
CA GLY A 991 -28.15 -29.59 14.03
C GLY A 991 -29.44 -30.35 13.69
N ASP A 992 -30.48 -29.59 13.37
CA ASP A 992 -31.79 -30.13 13.01
C ASP A 992 -31.89 -30.27 11.48
N ILE A 993 -32.16 -31.48 10.98
CA ILE A 993 -32.47 -31.67 9.55
C ILE A 993 -33.86 -31.10 9.27
N VAL A 994 -33.91 -30.12 8.37
CA VAL A 994 -35.15 -29.42 8.01
C VAL A 994 -35.84 -30.08 6.82
N ASN A 995 -35.07 -30.53 5.82
CA ASN A 995 -35.59 -31.14 4.60
C ASN A 995 -34.52 -31.99 3.89
N MET A 996 -34.97 -32.98 3.13
CA MET A 996 -34.16 -33.82 2.25
C MET A 996 -34.85 -34.05 0.90
N GLU A 997 -34.15 -33.78 -0.21
CA GLU A 997 -34.69 -33.98 -1.55
C GLU A 997 -33.61 -34.44 -2.55
N MET A 998 -34.02 -35.08 -3.64
CA MET A 998 -33.14 -35.44 -4.76
C MET A 998 -33.14 -34.37 -5.84
N SER A 999 -31.96 -33.92 -6.24
CA SER A 999 -31.73 -33.13 -7.46
C SER A 999 -30.90 -33.95 -8.43
N GLY A 1000 -31.55 -34.58 -9.41
CA GLY A 1000 -30.90 -35.55 -10.29
C GLY A 1000 -30.40 -36.76 -9.49
N ASP A 1001 -29.09 -37.01 -9.51
CA ASP A 1001 -28.41 -38.06 -8.71
C ASP A 1001 -27.84 -37.55 -7.38
N THR A 1002 -28.09 -36.30 -7.00
CA THR A 1002 -27.56 -35.70 -5.76
C THR A 1002 -28.66 -35.57 -4.72
N LEU A 1003 -28.46 -36.19 -3.56
CA LEU A 1003 -29.25 -36.01 -2.36
C LEU A 1003 -28.85 -34.70 -1.68
N MET A 1004 -29.78 -33.76 -1.60
CA MET A 1004 -29.62 -32.46 -0.95
C MET A 1004 -30.27 -32.54 0.44
N VAL A 1005 -29.52 -32.23 1.49
CA VAL A 1005 -30.03 -32.29 2.87
C VAL A 1005 -29.72 -30.99 3.58
N SER A 1006 -30.75 -30.29 4.05
CA SER A 1006 -30.61 -29.04 4.79
C SER A 1006 -30.56 -29.30 6.30
N VAL A 1007 -29.58 -28.68 6.96
CA VAL A 1007 -29.44 -28.71 8.41
C VAL A 1007 -29.24 -27.30 8.95
N VAL A 1008 -29.85 -27.00 10.08
CA VAL A 1008 -29.74 -25.72 10.79
C VAL A 1008 -29.26 -25.94 12.22
N SER A 1009 -28.84 -24.87 12.90
CA SER A 1009 -28.46 -24.99 14.30
C SER A 1009 -29.61 -25.53 15.15
N GLY A 1010 -29.37 -26.58 15.95
CA GLY A 1010 -30.33 -27.09 16.94
C GLY A 1010 -30.57 -26.12 18.11
N GLN A 1011 -29.86 -24.99 18.16
CA GLN A 1011 -30.10 -23.91 19.10
C GLN A 1011 -31.04 -22.86 18.49
N TRP A 1012 -32.27 -22.78 19.00
CA TRP A 1012 -33.34 -21.90 18.47
C TRP A 1012 -32.99 -20.40 18.42
N TRP A 1013 -31.97 -19.93 19.16
CA TRP A 1013 -31.49 -18.53 19.14
C TRP A 1013 -30.36 -18.28 18.13
N ASN A 1014 -29.87 -19.33 17.47
CA ASN A 1014 -28.78 -19.30 16.50
C ASN A 1014 -29.20 -19.91 15.15
N SER A 1015 -30.50 -20.03 14.90
CA SER A 1015 -31.03 -20.53 13.62
C SER A 1015 -30.84 -19.52 12.48
N ASP A 1016 -30.75 -18.23 12.80
CA ASP A 1016 -30.58 -17.16 11.83
C ASP A 1016 -29.09 -16.98 11.50
N GLY A 1017 -28.66 -17.45 10.32
CA GLY A 1017 -27.31 -17.27 9.80
C GLY A 1017 -26.33 -18.43 10.07
N SER A 1018 -26.78 -19.53 10.68
CA SER A 1018 -26.02 -20.77 10.92
C SER A 1018 -26.79 -21.97 10.37
N GLY A 1019 -26.09 -22.94 9.77
CA GLY A 1019 -26.71 -23.97 8.92
C GLY A 1019 -26.00 -24.21 7.59
N GLY A 1020 -26.55 -25.11 6.77
CA GLY A 1020 -26.11 -25.35 5.40
C GLY A 1020 -26.89 -26.47 4.71
N ILE A 1021 -26.67 -26.64 3.41
CA ILE A 1021 -27.20 -27.76 2.61
C ILE A 1021 -26.02 -28.65 2.21
N ALA A 1022 -25.98 -29.86 2.75
CA ALA A 1022 -25.05 -30.90 2.34
C ALA A 1022 -25.53 -31.55 1.04
N ARG A 1023 -24.58 -31.98 0.20
CA ARG A 1023 -24.88 -32.51 -1.12
C ARG A 1023 -24.18 -33.85 -1.33
N TRP A 1024 -24.93 -34.95 -1.41
CA TRP A 1024 -24.39 -36.31 -1.55
C TRP A 1024 -24.72 -36.89 -2.92
N ASN A 1025 -23.69 -37.16 -3.73
CA ASN A 1025 -23.87 -37.82 -5.01
C ASN A 1025 -24.14 -39.32 -4.79
N THR A 1026 -25.36 -39.74 -5.11
CA THR A 1026 -25.84 -41.11 -4.88
C THR A 1026 -25.25 -42.13 -5.87
N THR A 1027 -24.78 -41.68 -7.03
CA THR A 1027 -24.17 -42.54 -8.06
C THR A 1027 -22.70 -42.83 -7.75
N THR A 1028 -21.95 -41.83 -7.31
CA THR A 1028 -20.52 -41.98 -6.96
C THR A 1028 -20.27 -42.30 -5.49
N SER A 1029 -21.30 -42.17 -4.65
CA SER A 1029 -21.20 -42.30 -3.19
C SER A 1029 -20.15 -41.35 -2.58
N SER A 1030 -20.26 -40.05 -2.90
CA SER A 1030 -19.33 -39.01 -2.43
C SER A 1030 -20.02 -37.68 -2.16
N TRP A 1031 -19.47 -36.89 -1.23
CA TRP A 1031 -19.89 -35.52 -0.98
C TRP A 1031 -19.53 -34.57 -2.13
N GLU A 1032 -20.42 -33.64 -2.43
CA GLU A 1032 -20.22 -32.48 -3.30
C GLU A 1032 -20.08 -31.20 -2.46
N ALA A 1033 -19.82 -30.07 -3.11
CA ALA A 1033 -19.67 -28.79 -2.43
C ALA A 1033 -20.99 -28.37 -1.74
N ASN A 1034 -20.92 -28.06 -0.45
CA ASN A 1034 -22.04 -27.60 0.36
C ASN A 1034 -22.56 -26.23 -0.11
N ILE A 1035 -23.82 -25.94 0.18
CA ILE A 1035 -24.39 -24.59 0.06
C ILE A 1035 -24.50 -24.01 1.47
N LEU A 1036 -23.67 -23.02 1.80
CA LEU A 1036 -23.67 -22.37 3.11
C LEU A 1036 -24.41 -21.03 3.05
N PRO A 1037 -25.06 -20.58 4.14
CA PRO A 1037 -25.66 -19.26 4.21
C PRO A 1037 -24.60 -18.19 3.95
N THR A 1038 -24.87 -17.31 2.99
CA THR A 1038 -24.11 -16.08 2.81
C THR A 1038 -24.62 -15.10 3.88
N GLY A 1039 -23.75 -14.69 4.81
CA GLY A 1039 -24.10 -13.68 5.83
C GLY A 1039 -24.53 -12.32 5.25
N SER A 1040 -24.56 -11.30 6.09
CA SER A 1040 -24.92 -9.91 5.73
C SER A 1040 -24.25 -9.43 4.44
N ILE A 1041 -24.97 -8.59 3.68
CA ILE A 1041 -24.38 -7.87 2.55
C ILE A 1041 -23.37 -6.86 3.10
N ASP A 1042 -22.09 -7.15 2.89
CA ASP A 1042 -21.00 -6.29 3.33
C ASP A 1042 -20.76 -5.11 2.39
N ARG A 1043 -20.11 -4.07 2.92
CA ARG A 1043 -19.67 -2.89 2.18
C ARG A 1043 -18.68 -3.30 1.08
N VAL A 1044 -19.07 -3.07 -0.17
CA VAL A 1044 -18.20 -3.31 -1.33
C VAL A 1044 -17.35 -2.08 -1.55
N THR A 1045 -16.01 -2.23 -1.48
CA THR A 1045 -15.08 -1.16 -1.83
C THR A 1045 -14.23 -1.65 -3.00
N ALA A 1046 -14.31 -0.95 -4.13
CA ALA A 1046 -13.55 -1.26 -5.34
C ALA A 1046 -12.42 -0.24 -5.52
N TYR A 1047 -11.25 -0.72 -5.93
CA TYR A 1047 -10.06 0.06 -6.21
C TYR A 1047 -9.44 -0.40 -7.52
N GLU A 1048 -9.36 0.49 -8.51
CA GLU A 1048 -8.67 0.21 -9.76
C GLU A 1048 -7.22 0.69 -9.66
N SER A 1049 -6.28 -0.24 -9.78
CA SER A 1049 -4.85 0.07 -9.73
C SER A 1049 -4.35 0.59 -11.09
N SER A 1050 -3.20 1.28 -11.09
CA SER A 1050 -2.63 1.95 -12.28
C SER A 1050 -2.30 1.03 -13.46
N ASN A 1051 -2.29 -0.28 -13.27
CA ASN A 1051 -2.15 -1.29 -14.33
C ASN A 1051 -3.50 -1.80 -14.91
N GLY A 1052 -4.61 -1.14 -14.55
CA GLY A 1052 -5.98 -1.45 -14.97
C GLY A 1052 -6.62 -2.61 -14.21
N ASN A 1053 -5.94 -3.19 -13.22
CA ASN A 1053 -6.51 -4.26 -12.44
C ASN A 1053 -7.47 -3.71 -11.39
N THR A 1054 -8.70 -4.25 -11.34
CA THR A 1054 -9.70 -3.86 -10.35
C THR A 1054 -9.66 -4.81 -9.16
N TRP A 1055 -9.40 -4.26 -7.97
CA TRP A 1055 -9.49 -4.96 -6.70
C TRP A 1055 -10.86 -4.67 -6.08
N VAL A 1056 -11.68 -5.69 -5.88
CA VAL A 1056 -12.99 -5.56 -5.23
C VAL A 1056 -12.92 -6.24 -3.88
N SER A 1057 -13.00 -5.45 -2.81
CA SER A 1057 -13.20 -5.95 -1.46
C SER A 1057 -14.70 -6.08 -1.18
N TRP A 1058 -15.11 -7.26 -0.75
CA TRP A 1058 -16.46 -7.60 -0.32
C TRP A 1058 -16.47 -7.61 1.22
N GLY A 1059 -16.30 -6.44 1.84
CA GLY A 1059 -16.10 -6.32 3.29
C GLY A 1059 -14.86 -7.07 3.80
N GLU A 1060 -15.02 -7.78 4.91
CA GLU A 1060 -13.96 -8.61 5.51
C GLU A 1060 -13.89 -10.03 4.89
N LEU A 1061 -14.83 -10.40 4.01
CA LEU A 1061 -15.00 -11.76 3.52
C LEU A 1061 -14.01 -12.15 2.41
N LYS A 1062 -13.80 -11.24 1.44
CA LYS A 1062 -13.04 -11.57 0.23
C LYS A 1062 -12.50 -10.32 -0.44
N LEU A 1063 -11.26 -10.42 -0.94
CA LEU A 1063 -10.66 -9.48 -1.88
C LEU A 1063 -10.48 -10.20 -3.21
N GLU A 1064 -11.13 -9.72 -4.27
CA GLU A 1064 -11.02 -10.24 -5.63
C GLU A 1064 -10.20 -9.32 -6.51
N LEU A 1065 -9.34 -9.91 -7.33
CA LEU A 1065 -8.58 -9.22 -8.36
C LEU A 1065 -9.18 -9.53 -9.73
N TYR A 1066 -9.61 -8.51 -10.44
CA TYR A 1066 -9.98 -8.56 -11.85
C TYR A 1066 -8.77 -8.04 -12.66
N ASP A 1067 -8.08 -8.95 -13.34
CA ASP A 1067 -6.91 -8.65 -14.18
C ASP A 1067 -7.37 -7.98 -15.49
N SER A 1068 -6.78 -6.84 -15.82
CA SER A 1068 -7.05 -6.07 -17.05
C SER A 1068 -6.79 -6.87 -18.33
N ASN A 1069 -6.01 -7.95 -18.25
CA ASN A 1069 -5.67 -8.81 -19.39
C ASN A 1069 -6.62 -10.01 -19.59
N GLN A 1070 -7.65 -10.17 -18.75
CA GLN A 1070 -8.67 -11.21 -18.91
C GLN A 1070 -10.07 -10.63 -19.04
N ASN A 1071 -10.33 -10.02 -20.21
CA ASN A 1071 -11.66 -9.93 -20.82
C ASN A 1071 -11.62 -10.62 -22.19
#